data_AF-A0AAV6HI99-F1
#
_entry.id   AF-A0AAV6HI99-F1
#
_cell.length_a   1.000
_cell.length_b   1.000
_cell.length_c   1.000
_cell.angle_alpha   90.00
_cell.angle_beta   90.00
_cell.angle_gamma   90.00
#
_symmetry.space_group_name_H-M   'P 1'
#
loop_
_entity.id
_entity.type
_entity.pdbx_description
1 polymer ?
#
loop_
_entity_poly.entity_id
_entity_poly.type
_entity_poly.pdbx_seq_one_letter_code
_entity_poly.pdbx_strand_id
1 'polypeptide(L)'
;MAAGAGGDTALPGLQRAWRTEGGRAWAGDAAGLGASTRLRWRYRHCLALLTHVPLVKLLCEEAGEELHQVAPELFPSQLTAERTRLGQALDALNTWELTAHNNLQILEWEQLRGVHFLSECRAEERGGDAACWASSSKKGLAPGERAKAITRRQNVVLDKCDKRMESVSKARKALRSYVSVMGTAVIILQKAETSLLPTSWRQRTCLASQGRSLGGEALECDFQTHVSRLQTLAPQAACFCPDHVQRLQAGVLSHLLAAKKVVLETSEEICQQVRDAETALAECTGHNITTQQDCNAQRDKLKALLEEVESLPLTLEKLQEWCPVQGCRSNREEAVSALWGQVSRLQRCTQDLRARSDARSAEWTHITKSVEKASIVLEQVEAELPESGAEKLSIRFRLLAVPPSLEQAPPIPLCQELQAMQERYRSLRDKCMLGRRATLTELMEREKVRQELQGVRQWLVAAVTLFTALEEDPSTQQLQEVHSELCTQKAVLQRIMESLRMKYSDMYTLVPVEIEGPLQEVSSSLQEVEEQVLDMVEKSGPLHRLGARVAEIRAGLGSVQSRLKQRSASITEAEATQKIVWDELDVWHSRVACLEVDIQDLSEERPQEAQLLTDGLADTQHLHTLLTKQAEQRTTLLSKTVLDDSAQVRRTLQGFEGVLREMSEVCDVAALRDQLTAADQRVANMQTSFVGPLAQLENAAAEVDAIESEVKAMERDGSSAVRGILSPEGSITNIPKDKLKEARSRIELMKRTIVEIQSCREGLCLPEGAEQTLTVFRKAEQILLHLQQLEKLIPKQVDEEDTPTKEKSPP
;
A
#
# COMPACT_ATOMS: atom_id res chain seq x y z
N MET A 1 8.30 -61.49 4.78
CA MET A 1 8.44 -62.83 4.16
C MET A 1 9.38 -62.70 2.98
N ALA A 2 10.24 -63.71 2.75
CA ALA A 2 11.41 -63.73 1.85
C ALA A 2 12.73 -63.17 2.41
N ALA A 3 13.19 -63.73 3.54
CA ALA A 3 14.60 -63.76 3.94
C ALA A 3 14.88 -65.15 4.52
N GLY A 4 14.77 -66.17 3.67
CA GLY A 4 14.98 -67.56 4.04
C GLY A 4 15.84 -68.22 2.95
N ALA A 5 16.79 -69.04 3.39
CA ALA A 5 17.75 -69.80 2.59
C ALA A 5 18.96 -69.02 2.03
N GLY A 6 19.96 -68.81 2.88
CA GLY A 6 21.30 -68.39 2.43
C GLY A 6 22.42 -68.69 3.42
N GLY A 7 22.15 -68.59 4.73
CA GLY A 7 23.16 -68.81 5.79
C GLY A 7 23.30 -70.23 6.33
N ASP A 8 22.31 -71.10 6.10
CA ASP A 8 22.23 -72.42 6.78
C ASP A 8 23.10 -73.54 6.16
N THR A 9 23.85 -73.28 5.09
CA THR A 9 24.59 -74.33 4.38
C THR A 9 26.11 -74.30 4.60
N ALA A 10 26.71 -73.18 5.02
CA ALA A 10 28.16 -73.08 5.13
C ALA A 10 28.73 -73.73 6.40
N LEU A 11 28.16 -73.46 7.58
CA LEU A 11 28.65 -74.01 8.85
C LEU A 11 28.41 -75.52 8.97
N PRO A 12 27.22 -76.06 8.61
CA PRO A 12 27.01 -77.50 8.57
C PRO A 12 27.83 -78.17 7.47
N GLY A 13 28.12 -77.51 6.35
CA GLY A 13 29.01 -78.03 5.29
C GLY A 13 30.45 -78.21 5.78
N LEU A 14 30.99 -77.21 6.48
CA LEU A 14 32.32 -77.27 7.10
C LEU A 14 32.37 -78.21 8.32
N GLN A 15 31.34 -78.23 9.17
CA GLN A 15 31.24 -79.21 10.27
C GLN A 15 31.04 -80.65 9.77
N ARG A 16 30.32 -80.86 8.66
CA ARG A 16 30.12 -82.20 8.08
C ARG A 16 31.41 -82.67 7.42
N ALA A 17 32.11 -81.82 6.67
CA ALA A 17 33.46 -82.08 6.18
C ALA A 17 34.40 -82.45 7.33
N TRP A 18 34.44 -81.68 8.42
CA TRP A 18 35.33 -81.96 9.55
C TRP A 18 34.92 -83.17 10.42
N ARG A 19 33.62 -83.47 10.58
CA ARG A 19 33.15 -84.65 11.34
C ARG A 19 33.31 -85.96 10.58
N THR A 20 33.21 -85.97 9.25
CA THR A 20 33.52 -87.16 8.44
C THR A 20 35.03 -87.31 8.18
N GLU A 21 35.81 -86.23 8.27
CA GLU A 21 37.26 -86.23 8.00
C GLU A 21 38.14 -86.18 9.27
N GLY A 22 37.52 -86.23 10.45
CA GLY A 22 38.20 -86.32 11.74
C GLY A 22 39.06 -87.58 11.85
N GLY A 23 40.37 -87.40 11.67
CA GLY A 23 41.42 -88.35 12.08
C GLY A 23 41.70 -89.54 11.16
N ARG A 24 40.82 -89.92 10.21
CA ARG A 24 41.05 -91.09 9.32
C ARG A 24 40.98 -90.85 7.81
N ALA A 25 40.56 -89.67 7.35
CA ALA A 25 40.36 -89.40 5.91
C ALA A 25 41.52 -88.67 5.20
N TRP A 26 42.65 -88.39 5.85
CA TRP A 26 43.80 -87.76 5.17
C TRP A 26 44.56 -88.74 4.25
N ALA A 27 44.14 -90.00 4.22
CA ALA A 27 44.69 -91.06 3.37
C ALA A 27 43.78 -91.40 2.16
N GLY A 28 42.48 -91.10 2.22
CA GLY A 28 41.49 -91.57 1.24
C GLY A 28 41.55 -90.84 -0.10
N ASP A 29 41.38 -89.52 -0.10
CA ASP A 29 41.31 -88.74 -1.35
C ASP A 29 42.67 -88.47 -2.01
N ALA A 30 43.75 -88.87 -1.34
CA ALA A 30 45.10 -88.79 -1.86
C ALA A 30 45.68 -90.15 -2.27
N ALA A 31 44.89 -91.24 -2.27
CA ALA A 31 45.37 -92.59 -2.53
C ALA A 31 46.03 -92.78 -3.92
N GLY A 32 45.79 -91.87 -4.87
CA GLY A 32 46.41 -91.88 -6.21
C GLY A 32 47.58 -90.91 -6.44
N LEU A 33 47.94 -90.06 -5.47
CA LEU A 33 48.97 -89.02 -5.66
C LEU A 33 50.31 -89.42 -5.03
N GLY A 34 51.40 -89.23 -5.80
CA GLY A 34 52.77 -89.40 -5.31
C GLY A 34 53.07 -88.54 -4.07
N ALA A 35 53.98 -89.01 -3.21
CA ALA A 35 54.24 -88.44 -1.88
C ALA A 35 54.50 -86.92 -1.89
N SER A 36 55.20 -86.40 -2.91
CA SER A 36 55.53 -84.97 -3.04
C SER A 36 54.29 -84.09 -3.34
N THR A 37 53.36 -84.58 -4.16
CA THR A 37 52.14 -83.86 -4.55
C THR A 37 51.15 -83.77 -3.39
N ARG A 38 51.10 -84.82 -2.55
CA ARG A 38 50.26 -84.89 -1.34
C ARG A 38 50.68 -83.88 -0.27
N LEU A 39 51.99 -83.74 -0.04
CA LEU A 39 52.57 -82.74 0.87
C LEU A 39 52.25 -81.30 0.41
N ARG A 40 52.43 -81.01 -0.88
CA ARG A 40 52.14 -79.68 -1.46
C ARG A 40 50.65 -79.31 -1.35
N TRP A 41 49.75 -80.27 -1.53
CA TRP A 41 48.32 -80.05 -1.37
C TRP A 41 47.95 -79.73 0.09
N ARG A 42 48.43 -80.53 1.06
CA ARG A 42 48.21 -80.29 2.50
C ARG A 42 48.74 -78.92 2.93
N TYR A 43 49.92 -78.54 2.45
CA TYR A 43 50.53 -77.24 2.74
C TYR A 43 49.66 -76.06 2.26
N ARG A 44 49.20 -76.11 1.00
CA ARG A 44 48.31 -75.08 0.43
C ARG A 44 46.97 -75.00 1.16
N HIS A 45 46.41 -76.13 1.56
CA HIS A 45 45.14 -76.17 2.28
C HIS A 45 45.26 -75.58 3.69
N CYS A 46 46.33 -75.90 4.43
CA CYS A 46 46.58 -75.27 5.74
C CYS A 46 46.77 -73.75 5.64
N LEU A 47 47.45 -73.25 4.59
CA LEU A 47 47.58 -71.81 4.33
C LEU A 47 46.24 -71.13 3.99
N ALA A 48 45.41 -71.77 3.17
CA ALA A 48 44.07 -71.27 2.86
C ALA A 48 43.19 -71.22 4.12
N LEU A 49 43.22 -72.26 4.95
CA LEU A 49 42.46 -72.27 6.21
C LEU A 49 42.93 -71.17 7.17
N LEU A 50 44.24 -70.94 7.29
CA LEU A 50 44.79 -69.88 8.15
C LEU A 50 44.53 -68.46 7.64
N THR A 51 44.11 -68.30 6.38
CA THR A 51 43.67 -67.00 5.83
C THR A 51 42.15 -66.82 5.96
N HIS A 52 41.37 -67.88 5.80
CA HIS A 52 39.91 -67.81 5.88
C HIS A 52 39.36 -67.85 7.31
N VAL A 53 39.94 -68.62 8.24
CA VAL A 53 39.42 -68.76 9.61
C VAL A 53 39.36 -67.43 10.38
N PRO A 54 40.37 -66.54 10.32
CA PRO A 54 40.27 -65.21 10.95
C PRO A 54 39.15 -64.33 10.38
N LEU A 55 38.88 -64.40 9.08
CA LEU A 55 37.81 -63.64 8.43
C LEU A 55 36.43 -64.13 8.88
N VAL A 56 36.26 -65.45 8.99
CA VAL A 56 35.00 -66.04 9.47
C VAL A 56 34.76 -65.72 10.95
N LYS A 57 35.81 -65.63 11.77
CA LYS A 57 35.70 -65.18 13.16
C LYS A 57 35.20 -63.75 13.27
N LEU A 58 35.72 -62.84 12.44
CA LEU A 58 35.24 -61.45 12.39
C LEU A 58 33.74 -61.39 12.06
N LEU A 59 33.28 -62.17 11.08
CA LEU A 59 31.85 -62.25 10.74
C LEU A 59 31.01 -62.80 11.90
N CYS A 60 31.55 -63.71 12.72
CA CYS A 60 30.87 -64.19 13.92
C CYS A 60 30.82 -63.12 15.04
N GLU A 61 31.85 -62.28 15.15
CA GLU A 61 31.92 -61.16 16.09
C GLU A 61 30.95 -60.04 15.70
N GLU A 62 30.93 -59.65 14.42
CA GLU A 62 29.97 -58.68 13.84
C GLU A 62 28.52 -59.17 14.00
N ALA A 63 28.25 -60.45 13.70
CA ALA A 63 26.94 -61.05 13.96
C ALA A 63 26.55 -61.02 15.46
N GLY A 64 27.54 -61.04 16.36
CA GLY A 64 27.33 -60.87 17.80
C GLY A 64 26.96 -59.45 18.19
N GLU A 65 27.57 -58.43 17.59
CA GLU A 65 27.21 -57.02 17.78
C GLU A 65 25.82 -56.72 17.23
N GLU A 66 25.48 -57.23 16.04
CA GLU A 66 24.15 -57.14 15.45
C GLU A 66 23.09 -57.85 16.31
N LEU A 67 23.39 -59.04 16.85
CA LEU A 67 22.52 -59.73 17.80
C LEU A 67 22.33 -58.92 19.10
N HIS A 68 23.29 -58.07 19.49
CA HIS A 68 23.15 -57.17 20.63
C HIS A 68 22.19 -56.02 20.34
N GLN A 69 22.16 -55.50 19.11
CA GLN A 69 21.24 -54.44 18.69
C GLN A 69 19.78 -54.94 18.61
N VAL A 70 19.56 -56.19 18.19
CA VAL A 70 18.22 -56.82 18.08
C VAL A 70 17.81 -57.55 19.38
N ALA A 71 18.68 -57.60 20.39
CA ALA A 71 18.42 -58.26 21.67
C ALA A 71 17.11 -57.86 22.39
N PRO A 72 16.62 -56.60 22.33
CA PRO A 72 15.35 -56.21 22.96
C PRO A 72 14.11 -56.88 22.34
N GLU A 73 14.20 -57.37 21.10
CA GLU A 73 13.07 -57.92 20.34
C GLU A 73 13.01 -59.46 20.36
N LEU A 74 13.99 -60.12 20.99
CA LEU A 74 14.12 -61.59 21.03
C LEU A 74 13.78 -62.15 22.41
N PHE A 75 13.17 -63.35 22.45
CA PHE A 75 12.92 -64.03 23.72
C PHE A 75 14.25 -64.40 24.41
N PRO A 76 14.34 -64.31 25.76
CA PRO A 76 15.58 -64.59 26.49
C PRO A 76 16.17 -65.98 26.20
N SER A 77 15.31 -66.99 25.98
CA SER A 77 15.73 -68.35 25.61
C SER A 77 16.37 -68.42 24.21
N GLN A 78 15.86 -67.65 23.25
CA GLN A 78 16.41 -67.56 21.89
C GLN A 78 17.72 -66.78 21.85
N LEU A 79 17.78 -65.65 22.56
CA LEU A 79 19.01 -64.86 22.68
C LEU A 79 20.13 -65.67 23.34
N THR A 80 19.81 -66.44 24.38
CA THR A 80 20.79 -67.31 25.05
C THR A 80 21.22 -68.45 24.14
N ALA A 81 20.30 -69.06 23.38
CA ALA A 81 20.64 -70.12 22.43
C ALA A 81 21.56 -69.63 21.30
N GLU A 82 21.27 -68.47 20.70
CA GLU A 82 22.09 -67.89 19.62
C GLU A 82 23.45 -67.39 20.11
N ARG A 83 23.53 -66.76 21.29
CA ARG A 83 24.82 -66.42 21.94
C ARG A 83 25.65 -67.67 22.22
N THR A 84 25.02 -68.73 22.72
CA THR A 84 25.72 -70.00 22.98
C THR A 84 26.22 -70.63 21.68
N ARG A 85 25.42 -70.58 20.61
CA ARG A 85 25.76 -71.10 19.28
C ARG A 85 26.92 -70.33 18.64
N LEU A 86 26.92 -69.00 18.70
CA LEU A 86 28.02 -68.16 18.23
C LEU A 86 29.31 -68.40 19.05
N GLY A 87 29.21 -68.50 20.38
CA GLY A 87 30.34 -68.83 21.24
C GLY A 87 30.97 -70.18 20.90
N GLN A 88 30.15 -71.23 20.75
CA GLN A 88 30.61 -72.56 20.34
C GLN A 88 31.25 -72.57 18.94
N ALA A 89 30.75 -71.76 18.01
CA ALA A 89 31.33 -71.62 16.68
C ALA A 89 32.71 -70.94 16.74
N LEU A 90 32.86 -69.87 17.54
CA LEU A 90 34.13 -69.19 17.76
C LEU A 90 35.17 -70.12 18.43
N ASP A 91 34.77 -70.91 19.42
CA ASP A 91 35.64 -71.89 20.08
C ASP A 91 36.09 -73.00 19.11
N ALA A 92 35.21 -73.46 18.23
CA ALA A 92 35.54 -74.42 17.20
C ALA A 92 36.54 -73.83 16.18
N LEU A 93 36.33 -72.57 15.75
CA LEU A 93 37.23 -71.86 14.84
C LEU A 93 38.61 -71.62 15.49
N ASN A 94 38.66 -71.29 16.78
CA ASN A 94 39.91 -71.20 17.56
C ASN A 94 40.68 -72.52 17.53
N THR A 95 39.97 -73.63 17.77
CA THR A 95 40.56 -74.96 17.77
C THR A 95 41.07 -75.36 16.38
N TRP A 96 40.33 -75.02 15.33
CA TRP A 96 40.72 -75.29 13.93
C TRP A 96 41.92 -74.46 13.49
N GLU A 97 42.00 -73.19 13.89
CA GLU A 97 43.15 -72.33 13.61
C GLU A 97 44.43 -72.88 14.24
N LEU A 98 44.36 -73.24 15.53
CA LEU A 98 45.45 -73.91 16.25
C LEU A 98 45.88 -75.21 15.57
N THR A 99 44.90 -76.03 15.16
CA THR A 99 45.16 -77.31 14.50
C THR A 99 45.78 -77.13 13.11
N ALA A 100 45.32 -76.14 12.32
CA ALA A 100 45.91 -75.82 11.03
C ALA A 100 47.33 -75.26 11.19
N HIS A 101 47.57 -74.44 12.21
CA HIS A 101 48.89 -73.90 12.53
C HIS A 101 49.88 -75.03 12.90
N ASN A 102 49.47 -75.94 13.77
CA ASN A 102 50.30 -77.08 14.20
C ASN A 102 50.60 -78.02 13.01
N ASN A 103 49.60 -78.34 12.19
CA ASN A 103 49.80 -79.16 10.99
C ASN A 103 50.73 -78.49 9.97
N LEU A 104 50.60 -77.17 9.75
CA LEU A 104 51.50 -76.43 8.88
C LEU A 104 52.94 -76.48 9.41
N GLN A 105 53.14 -76.29 10.72
CA GLN A 105 54.46 -76.38 11.35
C GLN A 105 55.10 -77.76 11.17
N ILE A 106 54.31 -78.84 11.33
CA ILE A 106 54.79 -80.22 11.11
C ILE A 106 55.18 -80.42 9.64
N LEU A 107 54.32 -80.02 8.69
CA LEU A 107 54.56 -80.18 7.25
C LEU A 107 55.79 -79.37 6.77
N GLU A 108 55.96 -78.15 7.29
CA GLU A 108 57.12 -77.30 7.02
C GLU A 108 58.39 -77.92 7.56
N TRP A 109 58.36 -78.42 8.80
CA TRP A 109 59.50 -79.06 9.43
C TRP A 109 59.91 -80.34 8.69
N GLU A 110 58.96 -81.18 8.26
CA GLU A 110 59.23 -82.39 7.48
C GLU A 110 59.88 -82.11 6.11
N GLN A 111 59.42 -81.07 5.40
CA GLN A 111 60.00 -80.63 4.12
C GLN A 111 61.40 -80.01 4.29
N LEU A 112 61.55 -79.13 5.28
CA LEU A 112 62.78 -78.38 5.51
C LEU A 112 63.89 -79.32 6.04
N ARG A 113 63.55 -80.29 6.89
CA ARG A 113 64.51 -81.27 7.45
C ARG A 113 65.27 -82.03 6.37
N GLY A 114 64.60 -82.45 5.29
CA GLY A 114 65.22 -83.21 4.19
C GLY A 114 66.11 -82.37 3.27
N VAL A 115 65.71 -81.14 2.96
CA VAL A 115 66.45 -80.25 2.05
C VAL A 115 67.62 -79.56 2.75
N HIS A 116 67.44 -79.16 4.02
CA HIS A 116 68.46 -78.44 4.77
C HIS A 116 69.65 -79.33 5.17
N PHE A 117 69.41 -80.56 5.62
CA PHE A 117 70.49 -81.52 5.91
C PHE A 117 71.39 -81.74 4.69
N LEU A 118 70.80 -81.99 3.52
CA LEU A 118 71.54 -82.17 2.27
C LEU A 118 72.23 -80.89 1.77
N SER A 119 71.62 -79.72 1.98
CA SER A 119 72.21 -78.44 1.58
C SER A 119 73.37 -77.99 2.48
N GLU A 120 73.30 -78.29 3.79
CA GLU A 120 74.36 -77.99 4.75
C GLU A 120 75.51 -78.99 4.65
N CYS A 121 75.25 -80.28 4.39
CA CYS A 121 76.30 -81.22 3.99
C CYS A 121 77.07 -80.69 2.76
N ARG A 122 76.36 -80.17 1.74
CA ARG A 122 76.96 -79.55 0.55
C ARG A 122 77.62 -78.18 0.78
N ALA A 123 77.35 -77.51 1.90
CA ALA A 123 77.96 -76.24 2.28
C ALA A 123 79.22 -76.46 3.13
N GLU A 124 79.22 -77.45 4.03
CA GLU A 124 80.41 -77.90 4.77
C GLU A 124 81.43 -78.61 3.88
N GLU A 125 81.01 -79.28 2.80
CA GLU A 125 81.93 -79.77 1.77
C GLU A 125 82.64 -78.62 1.02
N ARG A 126 82.05 -77.42 0.98
CA ARG A 126 82.57 -76.25 0.27
C ARG A 126 83.28 -75.22 1.17
N GLY A 127 83.02 -75.23 2.47
CA GLY A 127 83.60 -74.29 3.44
C GLY A 127 84.73 -74.92 4.25
N GLY A 128 85.99 -74.59 3.92
CA GLY A 128 87.17 -74.57 4.80
C GLY A 128 87.72 -75.88 5.40
N ASP A 129 86.87 -76.81 5.84
CA ASP A 129 87.25 -77.98 6.65
C ASP A 129 87.18 -79.31 5.86
N ALA A 130 87.47 -79.28 4.57
CA ALA A 130 87.61 -80.48 3.72
C ALA A 130 88.69 -81.45 4.28
N ALA A 131 89.70 -80.93 5.00
CA ALA A 131 90.72 -81.72 5.67
C ALA A 131 90.17 -82.60 6.81
N CYS A 132 89.13 -82.15 7.52
CA CYS A 132 88.47 -82.93 8.57
C CYS A 132 87.56 -84.03 7.99
N TRP A 133 87.01 -83.85 6.79
CA TRP A 133 86.22 -84.89 6.11
C TRP A 133 87.10 -86.07 5.66
N ALA A 134 88.30 -85.80 5.14
CA ALA A 134 89.24 -86.84 4.71
C ALA A 134 89.81 -87.67 5.88
N SER A 135 89.91 -87.08 7.07
CA SER A 135 90.53 -87.71 8.24
C SER A 135 89.68 -88.83 8.87
N SER A 136 88.35 -88.73 8.82
CA SER A 136 87.42 -89.75 9.34
C SER A 136 87.13 -90.90 8.36
N SER A 137 87.63 -90.80 7.13
CA SER A 137 87.45 -91.83 6.08
C SER A 137 88.64 -92.82 5.99
N LYS A 138 89.68 -92.65 6.82
CA LYS A 138 90.84 -93.56 6.85
C LYS A 138 90.45 -94.93 7.45
N LYS A 139 90.72 -95.99 6.69
CA LYS A 139 90.62 -97.41 7.09
C LYS A 139 91.50 -97.63 8.32
N GLY A 140 90.91 -97.82 9.50
CA GLY A 140 91.67 -98.06 10.74
C GLY A 140 90.88 -97.92 12.05
N LEU A 141 89.71 -97.26 12.04
CA LEU A 141 88.84 -97.17 13.23
C LEU A 141 87.87 -98.36 13.31
N ALA A 142 87.66 -98.88 14.53
CA ALA A 142 86.68 -99.93 14.79
C ALA A 142 85.26 -99.46 14.37
N PRO A 143 84.39 -100.35 13.83
CA PRO A 143 83.07 -99.99 13.31
C PRO A 143 82.21 -99.15 14.28
N GLY A 144 82.33 -99.43 15.59
CA GLY A 144 81.62 -98.69 16.64
C GLY A 144 82.11 -97.25 16.85
N GLU A 145 83.37 -96.93 16.58
CA GLU A 145 83.92 -95.57 16.71
C GLU A 145 83.61 -94.70 15.49
N ARG A 146 83.62 -95.30 14.29
CA ARG A 146 83.26 -94.64 13.04
C ARG A 146 81.79 -94.20 13.03
N ALA A 147 80.90 -95.07 13.51
CA ALA A 147 79.48 -94.74 13.68
C ALA A 147 79.29 -93.57 14.66
N LYS A 148 79.97 -93.58 15.82
CA LYS A 148 79.92 -92.49 16.81
C LYS A 148 80.43 -91.15 16.25
N ALA A 149 81.46 -91.16 15.42
CA ALA A 149 81.98 -89.95 14.77
C ALA A 149 81.00 -89.37 13.74
N ILE A 150 80.35 -90.22 12.94
CA ILE A 150 79.31 -89.83 11.98
C ILE A 150 78.11 -89.23 12.73
N THR A 151 77.64 -89.88 13.80
CA THR A 151 76.52 -89.38 14.60
C THR A 151 76.84 -88.04 15.27
N ARG A 152 78.04 -87.85 15.83
CA ARG A 152 78.46 -86.57 16.42
C ARG A 152 78.44 -85.43 15.39
N ARG A 153 78.91 -85.68 14.17
CA ARG A 153 78.96 -84.66 13.11
C ARG A 153 77.57 -84.37 12.53
N GLN A 154 76.75 -85.41 12.35
CA GLN A 154 75.34 -85.28 12.00
C GLN A 154 74.62 -84.38 13.02
N ASN A 155 74.90 -84.54 14.31
CA ASN A 155 74.33 -83.68 15.36
C ASN A 155 74.80 -82.22 15.25
N VAL A 156 76.05 -81.94 14.84
CA VAL A 156 76.54 -80.57 14.62
C VAL A 156 75.87 -79.89 13.43
N VAL A 157 75.69 -80.61 12.32
CA VAL A 157 74.96 -80.11 11.14
C VAL A 157 73.49 -79.87 11.47
N LEU A 158 72.87 -80.77 12.23
CA LEU A 158 71.50 -80.59 12.72
C LEU A 158 71.39 -79.38 13.65
N ASP A 159 72.34 -79.17 14.56
CA ASP A 159 72.38 -77.98 15.45
C ASP A 159 72.50 -76.65 14.67
N LYS A 160 73.28 -76.61 13.58
CA LYS A 160 73.34 -75.44 12.68
C LYS A 160 72.04 -75.22 11.91
N CYS A 161 71.43 -76.29 11.40
CA CYS A 161 70.13 -76.23 10.74
C CYS A 161 69.05 -75.72 11.69
N ASP A 162 69.04 -76.20 12.94
CA ASP A 162 68.11 -75.80 13.98
C ASP A 162 68.27 -74.30 14.31
N LYS A 163 69.51 -73.80 14.45
CA LYS A 163 69.79 -72.36 14.65
C LYS A 163 69.33 -71.48 13.49
N ARG A 164 69.50 -71.91 12.23
CA ARG A 164 69.01 -71.16 11.06
C ARG A 164 67.48 -71.20 10.95
N MET A 165 66.87 -72.34 11.25
CA MET A 165 65.41 -72.47 11.33
C MET A 165 64.82 -71.60 12.42
N GLU A 166 65.50 -71.48 13.56
CA GLU A 166 65.11 -70.56 14.62
C GLU A 166 65.17 -69.09 14.13
N SER A 167 66.21 -68.72 13.38
CA SER A 167 66.33 -67.38 12.77
C SER A 167 65.20 -67.08 11.76
N VAL A 168 64.88 -68.02 10.86
CA VAL A 168 63.78 -67.88 9.90
C VAL A 168 62.42 -67.84 10.60
N SER A 169 62.22 -68.64 11.65
CA SER A 169 60.98 -68.62 12.44
C SER A 169 60.79 -67.28 13.16
N LYS A 170 61.87 -66.72 13.74
CA LYS A 170 61.89 -65.36 14.32
C LYS A 170 61.56 -64.30 13.27
N ALA A 171 62.14 -64.39 12.09
CA ALA A 171 61.88 -63.47 10.97
C ALA A 171 60.43 -63.55 10.47
N ARG A 172 59.86 -64.75 10.37
CA ARG A 172 58.46 -64.97 10.01
C ARG A 172 57.51 -64.41 11.06
N LYS A 173 57.84 -64.56 12.35
CA LYS A 173 57.07 -63.95 13.44
C LYS A 173 57.09 -62.43 13.34
N ALA A 174 58.26 -61.83 13.06
CA ALA A 174 58.39 -60.38 12.86
C ALA A 174 57.55 -59.87 11.67
N LEU A 175 57.58 -60.55 10.52
CA LEU A 175 56.73 -60.22 9.35
C LEU A 175 55.24 -60.31 9.67
N ARG A 176 54.80 -61.35 10.39
CA ARG A 176 53.38 -61.48 10.80
C ARG A 176 52.95 -60.36 11.73
N SER A 177 53.80 -60.00 12.70
CA SER A 177 53.54 -58.86 13.57
C SER A 177 53.46 -57.54 12.78
N TYR A 178 54.35 -57.34 11.80
CA TYR A 178 54.33 -56.16 10.92
C TYR A 178 53.04 -56.09 10.09
N VAL A 179 52.64 -57.18 9.43
CA VAL A 179 51.39 -57.26 8.66
C VAL A 179 50.16 -57.06 9.53
N SER A 180 50.16 -57.59 10.76
CA SER A 180 49.06 -57.40 11.71
C SER A 180 48.88 -55.93 12.08
N VAL A 181 49.96 -55.20 12.39
CA VAL A 181 49.86 -53.77 12.73
C VAL A 181 49.44 -52.93 11.53
N MET A 182 49.88 -53.29 10.30
CA MET A 182 49.37 -52.65 9.09
C MET A 182 47.86 -52.87 8.92
N GLY A 183 47.40 -54.10 9.14
CA GLY A 183 45.98 -54.43 9.11
C GLY A 183 45.17 -53.58 10.10
N THR A 184 45.68 -53.40 11.33
CA THR A 184 45.04 -52.53 12.33
C THR A 184 45.00 -51.06 11.88
N ALA A 185 46.06 -50.53 11.27
CA ALA A 185 46.09 -49.15 10.77
C ALA A 185 45.04 -48.92 9.65
N VAL A 186 44.87 -49.90 8.75
CA VAL A 186 43.84 -49.85 7.70
C VAL A 186 42.42 -49.89 8.31
N ILE A 187 42.19 -50.72 9.31
CA ILE A 187 40.89 -50.81 10.01
C ILE A 187 40.55 -49.47 10.69
N ILE A 188 41.52 -48.79 11.30
CA ILE A 188 41.30 -47.48 11.93
C ILE A 188 40.89 -46.44 10.89
N LEU A 189 41.57 -46.40 9.74
CA LEU A 189 41.19 -45.51 8.64
C LEU A 189 39.78 -45.81 8.10
N GLN A 190 39.39 -47.08 7.99
CA GLN A 190 38.05 -47.48 7.55
C GLN A 190 36.97 -47.07 8.58
N LYS A 191 37.24 -47.22 9.88
CA LYS A 191 36.32 -46.77 10.94
C LYS A 191 36.18 -45.24 10.98
N ALA A 192 37.28 -44.53 10.73
CA ALA A 192 37.26 -43.08 10.55
C ALA A 192 36.36 -42.68 9.38
N GLU A 193 36.56 -43.33 8.23
CA GLU A 193 35.80 -43.07 7.01
C GLU A 193 34.29 -43.28 7.24
N THR A 194 33.85 -44.35 7.90
CA THR A 194 32.43 -44.55 8.23
C THR A 194 31.85 -43.55 9.24
N SER A 195 32.72 -42.93 10.06
CA SER A 195 32.32 -41.93 11.05
C SER A 195 32.24 -40.52 10.44
N LEU A 196 33.10 -40.25 9.46
CA LEU A 196 33.20 -38.99 8.72
C LEU A 196 32.26 -38.94 7.51
N LEU A 197 32.00 -40.08 6.85
CA LEU A 197 31.03 -40.27 5.79
C LEU A 197 29.70 -40.78 6.37
N PRO A 198 28.71 -39.90 6.50
CA PRO A 198 27.39 -40.26 7.04
C PRO A 198 26.66 -41.29 6.18
N THR A 199 26.34 -42.43 6.80
CA THR A 199 25.63 -43.57 6.20
C THR A 199 24.11 -43.43 6.22
N SER A 200 23.54 -42.50 7.00
CA SER A 200 22.13 -42.11 6.86
C SER A 200 21.87 -40.68 7.33
N TRP A 201 21.40 -39.83 6.41
CA TRP A 201 21.18 -38.40 6.63
C TRP A 201 19.73 -38.00 6.91
N ARG A 202 18.80 -38.97 7.09
CA ARG A 202 17.36 -38.64 7.24
C ARG A 202 16.97 -38.02 8.59
N GLN A 203 17.86 -37.99 9.59
CA GLN A 203 17.61 -37.36 10.88
C GLN A 203 18.87 -36.67 11.38
N ARG A 204 18.95 -35.33 11.33
CA ARG A 204 19.94 -34.61 12.14
C ARG A 204 19.55 -33.16 12.43
N THR A 205 19.55 -32.84 13.72
CA THR A 205 19.39 -31.52 14.33
C THR A 205 20.76 -30.84 14.53
N CYS A 206 20.77 -29.50 14.58
CA CYS A 206 21.96 -28.62 14.58
C CYS A 206 23.01 -28.85 15.70
N LEU A 207 22.74 -29.69 16.71
CA LEU A 207 23.65 -29.88 17.86
C LEU A 207 24.78 -30.89 17.62
N ALA A 208 24.79 -31.59 16.48
CA ALA A 208 25.77 -32.65 16.18
C ALA A 208 27.04 -32.18 15.43
N SER A 209 27.30 -30.87 15.34
CA SER A 209 28.49 -30.30 14.69
C SER A 209 29.70 -30.20 15.64
N GLN A 210 29.49 -29.92 16.92
CA GLN A 210 30.59 -29.79 17.90
C GLN A 210 31.26 -31.11 18.30
N GLY A 211 30.57 -32.25 18.14
CA GLY A 211 31.11 -33.57 18.52
C GLY A 211 32.08 -34.20 17.52
N ARG A 212 32.25 -33.65 16.30
CA ARG A 212 33.08 -34.26 15.24
C ARG A 212 34.51 -33.73 15.16
N SER A 213 34.73 -32.46 15.50
CA SER A 213 36.10 -31.88 15.55
C SER A 213 37.01 -32.58 16.57
N LEU A 214 36.44 -33.09 17.67
CA LEU A 214 37.19 -33.85 18.69
C LEU A 214 37.55 -35.28 18.25
N GLY A 215 36.81 -35.84 17.27
CA GLY A 215 37.06 -37.19 16.76
C GLY A 215 38.26 -37.27 15.80
N GLY A 216 38.50 -36.20 15.01
CA GLY A 216 39.63 -36.11 14.10
C GLY A 216 40.98 -36.09 14.82
N GLU A 217 41.09 -35.35 15.93
CA GLU A 217 42.32 -35.27 16.74
C GLU A 217 42.64 -36.59 17.46
N ALA A 218 41.62 -37.28 17.98
CA ALA A 218 41.79 -38.59 18.59
C ALA A 218 42.24 -39.65 17.58
N LEU A 219 41.64 -39.63 16.39
CA LEU A 219 41.97 -40.55 15.31
C LEU A 219 43.36 -40.27 14.71
N GLU A 220 43.75 -39.00 14.62
CA GLU A 220 45.09 -38.57 14.25
C GLU A 220 46.14 -39.17 15.21
N CYS A 221 45.88 -39.07 16.51
CA CYS A 221 46.73 -39.64 17.55
C CYS A 221 46.82 -41.18 17.45
N ASP A 222 45.68 -41.85 17.24
CA ASP A 222 45.62 -43.31 17.07
C ASP A 222 46.38 -43.76 15.82
N PHE A 223 46.17 -43.09 14.68
CA PHE A 223 46.87 -43.40 13.43
C PHE A 223 48.37 -43.17 13.55
N GLN A 224 48.79 -42.06 14.15
CA GLN A 224 50.20 -41.74 14.35
C GLN A 224 50.89 -42.74 15.31
N THR A 225 50.17 -43.24 16.30
CA THR A 225 50.63 -44.32 17.18
C THR A 225 50.87 -45.61 16.38
N HIS A 226 50.00 -45.96 15.44
CA HIS A 226 50.15 -47.15 14.60
C HIS A 226 51.26 -47.00 13.57
N VAL A 227 51.44 -45.82 12.98
CA VAL A 227 52.59 -45.50 12.11
C VAL A 227 53.92 -45.63 12.88
N SER A 228 53.97 -45.11 14.11
CA SER A 228 55.15 -45.22 14.99
C SER A 228 55.44 -46.69 15.35
N ARG A 229 54.39 -47.50 15.60
CA ARG A 229 54.52 -48.95 15.81
C ARG A 229 55.00 -49.69 14.56
N LEU A 230 54.55 -49.30 13.37
CA LEU A 230 55.04 -49.87 12.10
C LEU A 230 56.51 -49.55 11.87
N GLN A 231 56.94 -48.35 12.22
CA GLN A 231 58.34 -47.94 12.10
C GLN A 231 59.26 -48.72 13.06
N THR A 232 58.79 -49.00 14.28
CA THR A 232 59.56 -49.77 15.28
C THR A 232 59.55 -51.29 15.03
N LEU A 233 58.47 -51.83 14.47
CA LEU A 233 58.32 -53.26 14.15
C LEU A 233 58.83 -53.64 12.76
N ALA A 234 59.55 -52.73 12.09
CA ALA A 234 60.16 -53.03 10.79
C ALA A 234 60.98 -54.34 10.89
N PRO A 235 60.76 -55.32 10.00
CA PRO A 235 61.35 -56.64 10.14
C PRO A 235 62.88 -56.59 9.97
N GLN A 236 63.59 -56.53 11.10
CA GLN A 236 65.06 -56.56 11.18
C GLN A 236 65.50 -57.96 11.59
N ALA A 237 65.62 -58.86 10.62
CA ALA A 237 66.20 -60.18 10.83
C ALA A 237 67.39 -60.38 9.88
N ALA A 238 68.42 -61.10 10.32
CA ALA A 238 69.64 -61.35 9.53
C ALA A 238 69.38 -62.07 8.19
N CYS A 239 68.18 -62.61 7.97
CA CYS A 239 67.75 -63.27 6.73
C CYS A 239 67.02 -62.33 5.75
N PHE A 240 66.79 -61.06 6.08
CA PHE A 240 66.21 -60.08 5.15
C PHE A 240 67.29 -59.20 4.52
N CYS A 241 67.03 -58.75 3.29
CA CYS A 241 67.82 -57.73 2.61
C CYS A 241 67.36 -56.34 3.10
N PRO A 242 68.26 -55.51 3.71
CA PRO A 242 67.90 -54.20 4.24
C PRO A 242 67.23 -53.28 3.21
N ASP A 243 67.71 -53.26 1.96
CA ASP A 243 67.19 -52.40 0.89
C ASP A 243 65.76 -52.75 0.46
N HIS A 244 65.39 -54.04 0.54
CA HIS A 244 64.03 -54.48 0.23
C HIS A 244 63.06 -54.14 1.37
N VAL A 245 63.49 -54.26 2.62
CA VAL A 245 62.67 -53.89 3.79
C VAL A 245 62.41 -52.39 3.82
N GLN A 246 63.43 -51.57 3.53
CA GLN A 246 63.27 -50.11 3.46
C GLN A 246 62.33 -49.67 2.34
N ARG A 247 62.44 -50.24 1.13
CA ARG A 247 61.52 -49.93 0.01
C ARG A 247 60.08 -50.33 0.32
N LEU A 248 59.89 -51.49 0.93
CA LEU A 248 58.57 -51.94 1.37
C LEU A 248 57.99 -50.99 2.42
N GLN A 249 58.78 -50.62 3.42
CA GLN A 249 58.36 -49.70 4.49
C GLN A 249 58.02 -48.31 3.94
N ALA A 250 58.84 -47.76 3.05
CA ALA A 250 58.58 -46.48 2.39
C ALA A 250 57.28 -46.52 1.57
N GLY A 251 57.07 -47.58 0.79
CA GLY A 251 55.84 -47.77 0.01
C GLY A 251 54.61 -47.92 0.90
N VAL A 252 54.68 -48.69 1.98
CA VAL A 252 53.55 -48.85 2.92
C VAL A 252 53.18 -47.51 3.56
N LEU A 253 54.17 -46.77 4.07
CA LEU A 253 53.93 -45.49 4.74
C LEU A 253 53.39 -44.43 3.76
N SER A 254 53.90 -44.37 2.53
CA SER A 254 53.42 -43.43 1.53
C SER A 254 51.94 -43.67 1.18
N HIS A 255 51.54 -44.93 1.00
CA HIS A 255 50.14 -45.26 0.69
C HIS A 255 49.21 -44.98 1.89
N LEU A 256 49.64 -45.29 3.11
CA LEU A 256 48.85 -45.03 4.32
C LEU A 256 48.66 -43.53 4.58
N LEU A 257 49.70 -42.71 4.39
CA LEU A 257 49.61 -41.26 4.54
C LEU A 257 48.74 -40.61 3.45
N ALA A 258 48.83 -41.09 2.21
CA ALA A 258 47.97 -40.60 1.14
C ALA A 258 46.49 -40.97 1.38
N ALA A 259 46.22 -42.19 1.86
CA ALA A 259 44.88 -42.63 2.21
C ALA A 259 44.29 -41.80 3.37
N LYS A 260 45.08 -41.57 4.42
CA LYS A 260 44.72 -40.67 5.52
C LYS A 260 44.35 -39.27 5.02
N LYS A 261 45.15 -38.69 4.12
CA LYS A 261 44.92 -37.36 3.56
C LYS A 261 43.57 -37.27 2.86
N VAL A 262 43.24 -38.25 2.02
CA VAL A 262 41.98 -38.28 1.29
C VAL A 262 40.79 -38.45 2.25
N VAL A 263 40.90 -39.38 3.21
CA VAL A 263 39.80 -39.66 4.14
C VAL A 263 39.55 -38.49 5.10
N LEU A 264 40.58 -37.87 5.68
CA LEU A 264 40.39 -36.82 6.69
C LEU A 264 40.21 -35.42 6.08
N GLU A 265 41.04 -35.02 5.12
CA GLU A 265 41.05 -33.63 4.65
C GLU A 265 39.97 -33.38 3.58
N THR A 266 39.90 -34.26 2.57
CA THR A 266 39.03 -33.98 1.41
C THR A 266 37.55 -34.32 1.64
N SER A 267 37.25 -35.29 2.51
CA SER A 267 35.86 -35.69 2.76
C SER A 267 35.11 -34.67 3.63
N GLU A 268 35.77 -34.11 4.64
CA GLU A 268 35.17 -33.14 5.55
C GLU A 268 34.99 -31.77 4.88
N GLU A 269 35.97 -31.35 4.07
CA GLU A 269 35.91 -30.12 3.27
C GLU A 269 34.72 -30.15 2.29
N ILE A 270 34.57 -31.21 1.50
CA ILE A 270 33.46 -31.34 0.55
C ILE A 270 32.11 -31.41 1.27
N CYS A 271 32.02 -32.14 2.38
CA CYS A 271 30.80 -32.20 3.16
C CYS A 271 30.45 -30.83 3.79
N GLN A 272 31.45 -30.01 4.13
CA GLN A 272 31.24 -28.66 4.65
C GLN A 272 30.75 -27.72 3.55
N GLN A 273 31.37 -27.73 2.37
CA GLN A 273 30.92 -26.92 1.22
C GLN A 273 29.48 -27.24 0.81
N VAL A 274 29.08 -28.52 0.81
CA VAL A 274 27.69 -28.91 0.54
C VAL A 274 26.73 -28.35 1.61
N ARG A 275 27.11 -28.39 2.90
CA ARG A 275 26.30 -27.83 3.99
C ARG A 275 26.18 -26.32 3.89
N ASP A 276 27.28 -25.62 3.64
CA ASP A 276 27.30 -24.17 3.50
C ASP A 276 26.41 -23.74 2.34
N ALA A 277 26.50 -24.44 1.21
CA ALA A 277 25.66 -24.18 0.05
C ALA A 277 24.16 -24.53 0.30
N GLU A 278 23.84 -25.59 1.05
CA GLU A 278 22.47 -25.88 1.50
C GLU A 278 21.92 -24.77 2.43
N THR A 279 22.73 -24.26 3.35
CA THR A 279 22.34 -23.16 4.25
C THR A 279 22.12 -21.85 3.49
N ALA A 280 23.02 -21.51 2.56
CA ALA A 280 22.88 -20.33 1.71
C ALA A 280 21.61 -20.39 0.85
N LEU A 281 21.25 -21.57 0.33
CA LEU A 281 19.99 -21.77 -0.39
C LEU A 281 18.77 -21.57 0.51
N ALA A 282 18.80 -22.15 1.72
CA ALA A 282 17.72 -22.01 2.70
C ALA A 282 17.51 -20.54 3.09
N GLU A 283 18.59 -19.80 3.35
CA GLU A 283 18.54 -18.36 3.58
C GLU A 283 17.89 -17.64 2.39
N CYS A 284 18.30 -17.94 1.15
CA CYS A 284 17.70 -17.34 -0.03
C CYS A 284 16.19 -17.59 -0.13
N THR A 285 15.70 -18.76 0.29
CA THR A 285 14.25 -19.06 0.29
C THR A 285 13.47 -18.42 1.44
N GLY A 286 14.11 -18.13 2.56
CA GLY A 286 13.48 -17.55 3.74
C GLY A 286 13.30 -16.03 3.71
N HIS A 287 13.98 -15.32 2.81
CA HIS A 287 13.86 -13.87 2.68
C HIS A 287 12.57 -13.47 1.95
N ASN A 288 11.74 -12.66 2.59
CA ASN A 288 10.58 -12.03 1.96
C ASN A 288 11.04 -10.98 0.96
N ILE A 289 10.56 -11.09 -0.28
CA ILE A 289 10.89 -10.15 -1.36
C ILE A 289 9.77 -9.15 -1.47
N THR A 290 10.04 -7.91 -1.05
CA THR A 290 9.07 -6.81 -1.06
C THR A 290 9.47 -5.72 -2.05
N THR A 291 10.74 -5.66 -2.47
CA THR A 291 11.23 -4.67 -3.44
C THR A 291 11.92 -5.32 -4.66
N GLN A 292 12.05 -4.54 -5.74
CA GLN A 292 12.82 -4.95 -6.90
C GLN A 292 14.31 -5.18 -6.57
N GLN A 293 14.85 -4.38 -5.63
CA GLN A 293 16.22 -4.51 -5.17
C GLN A 293 16.44 -5.83 -4.43
N ASP A 294 15.49 -6.27 -3.60
CA ASP A 294 15.54 -7.57 -2.92
C ASP A 294 15.53 -8.72 -3.92
N CYS A 295 14.71 -8.62 -4.97
CA CYS A 295 14.65 -9.62 -6.03
C CYS A 295 15.99 -9.72 -6.78
N ASN A 296 16.60 -8.58 -7.11
CA ASN A 296 17.89 -8.53 -7.79
C ASN A 296 19.02 -9.07 -6.89
N ALA A 297 19.02 -8.71 -5.61
CA ALA A 297 19.99 -9.22 -4.64
C ALA A 297 19.87 -10.74 -4.43
N GLN A 298 18.66 -11.29 -4.37
CA GLN A 298 18.44 -12.73 -4.31
C GLN A 298 18.98 -13.44 -5.55
N ARG A 299 18.71 -12.89 -6.74
CA ARG A 299 19.20 -13.42 -8.01
C ARG A 299 20.74 -13.44 -8.07
N ASP A 300 21.39 -12.37 -7.65
CA ASP A 300 22.86 -12.28 -7.68
C ASP A 300 23.49 -13.29 -6.68
N LYS A 301 22.88 -13.46 -5.49
CA LYS A 301 23.27 -14.52 -4.54
C LYS A 301 23.09 -15.93 -5.09
N LEU A 302 21.94 -16.22 -5.73
CA LEU A 302 21.67 -17.51 -6.36
C LEU A 302 22.62 -17.80 -7.53
N LYS A 303 23.08 -16.77 -8.24
CA LYS A 303 24.09 -16.92 -9.29
C LYS A 303 25.43 -17.37 -8.72
N ALA A 304 25.92 -16.69 -7.67
CA ALA A 304 27.17 -17.08 -7.00
C ALA A 304 27.08 -18.50 -6.42
N LEU A 305 25.96 -18.83 -5.78
CA LEU A 305 25.72 -20.17 -5.23
C LEU A 305 25.68 -21.25 -6.32
N LEU A 306 25.12 -20.95 -7.48
CA LEU A 306 25.10 -21.90 -8.58
C LEU A 306 26.52 -22.21 -9.08
N GLU A 307 27.37 -21.20 -9.21
CA GLU A 307 28.77 -21.37 -9.61
C GLU A 307 29.54 -22.23 -8.59
N GLU A 308 29.30 -22.04 -7.29
CA GLU A 308 29.87 -22.86 -6.23
C GLU A 308 29.41 -24.33 -6.32
N VAL A 309 28.10 -24.56 -6.46
CA VAL A 309 27.53 -25.92 -6.50
C VAL A 309 27.86 -26.65 -7.80
N GLU A 310 28.08 -25.94 -8.92
CA GLU A 310 28.55 -26.52 -10.18
C GLU A 310 30.00 -27.01 -10.12
N SER A 311 30.79 -26.54 -9.15
CA SER A 311 32.19 -26.98 -8.96
C SER A 311 32.35 -28.27 -8.13
N LEU A 312 31.36 -28.60 -7.29
CA LEU A 312 31.37 -29.75 -6.37
C LEU A 312 31.43 -31.14 -7.05
N PRO A 313 30.82 -31.37 -8.24
CA PRO A 313 30.96 -32.64 -8.96
C PRO A 313 32.42 -33.03 -9.24
N LEU A 314 33.26 -32.07 -9.68
CA LEU A 314 34.67 -32.31 -10.02
C LEU A 314 35.52 -32.66 -8.79
N THR A 315 35.12 -32.21 -7.60
CA THR A 315 35.80 -32.55 -6.35
C THR A 315 35.32 -33.90 -5.81
N LEU A 316 34.05 -34.25 -6.01
CA LEU A 316 33.48 -35.56 -5.68
C LEU A 316 34.06 -36.71 -6.52
N GLU A 317 34.40 -36.48 -7.79
CA GLU A 317 35.06 -37.51 -8.63
C GLU A 317 36.39 -37.99 -8.03
N LYS A 318 37.17 -37.08 -7.42
CA LYS A 318 38.45 -37.42 -6.75
C LYS A 318 38.24 -38.34 -5.54
N LEU A 319 37.08 -38.25 -4.88
CA LEU A 319 36.69 -39.12 -3.77
C LEU A 319 36.22 -40.50 -4.21
N GLN A 320 36.19 -40.83 -5.51
CA GLN A 320 35.79 -42.16 -6.00
C GLN A 320 36.99 -43.11 -6.25
N GLU A 321 38.20 -42.58 -6.43
CA GLU A 321 39.34 -43.33 -7.01
C GLU A 321 40.26 -44.10 -6.01
N TRP A 322 39.91 -44.22 -4.73
CA TRP A 322 40.86 -44.63 -3.66
C TRP A 322 40.49 -45.90 -2.87
N CYS A 323 40.63 -47.12 -3.42
CA CYS A 323 40.88 -48.38 -2.66
C CYS A 323 40.69 -49.63 -3.57
N PRO A 324 41.69 -50.51 -3.70
CA PRO A 324 41.58 -51.74 -4.51
C PRO A 324 40.92 -52.95 -3.79
N VAL A 325 40.49 -52.80 -2.52
CA VAL A 325 39.98 -53.92 -1.71
C VAL A 325 38.46 -54.05 -1.85
N GLN A 326 37.96 -55.21 -2.32
CA GLN A 326 36.54 -55.46 -2.63
C GLN A 326 35.56 -55.18 -1.48
N GLY A 327 35.94 -55.38 -0.21
CA GLY A 327 35.07 -55.11 0.95
C GLY A 327 34.97 -53.64 1.34
N CYS A 328 35.93 -52.79 0.93
CA CYS A 328 35.94 -51.34 1.20
C CYS A 328 35.07 -50.55 0.21
N ARG A 329 34.68 -51.18 -0.91
CA ARG A 329 34.04 -50.51 -2.05
C ARG A 329 32.55 -50.25 -1.84
N SER A 330 31.82 -51.19 -1.23
CA SER A 330 30.35 -51.16 -1.12
C SER A 330 29.83 -49.99 -0.27
N ASN A 331 30.36 -49.80 0.94
CA ASN A 331 29.91 -48.74 1.87
C ASN A 331 30.27 -47.33 1.37
N ARG A 332 31.38 -47.20 0.64
CA ARG A 332 31.80 -45.94 0.02
C ARG A 332 30.94 -45.55 -1.17
N GLU A 333 30.59 -46.51 -2.02
CA GLU A 333 29.71 -46.26 -3.18
C GLU A 333 28.35 -45.72 -2.73
N GLU A 334 27.79 -46.20 -1.62
CA GLU A 334 26.53 -45.70 -1.08
C GLU A 334 26.64 -44.26 -0.52
N ALA A 335 27.64 -43.98 0.31
CA ALA A 335 27.83 -42.64 0.89
C ALA A 335 28.19 -41.58 -0.16
N VAL A 336 29.06 -41.91 -1.11
CA VAL A 336 29.42 -41.03 -2.24
C VAL A 336 28.21 -40.83 -3.16
N SER A 337 27.42 -41.88 -3.44
CA SER A 337 26.17 -41.74 -4.21
C SER A 337 25.14 -40.86 -3.49
N ALA A 338 25.06 -40.93 -2.16
CA ALA A 338 24.19 -40.06 -1.37
C ALA A 338 24.61 -38.58 -1.47
N LEU A 339 25.92 -38.28 -1.37
CA LEU A 339 26.47 -36.94 -1.56
C LEU A 339 26.24 -36.42 -2.99
N TRP A 340 26.45 -37.25 -4.02
CA TRP A 340 26.10 -36.92 -5.40
C TRP A 340 24.61 -36.60 -5.55
N GLY A 341 23.75 -37.37 -4.90
CA GLY A 341 22.32 -37.10 -4.86
C GLY A 341 21.96 -35.78 -4.19
N GLN A 342 22.70 -35.36 -3.15
CA GLN A 342 22.54 -34.05 -2.51
C GLN A 342 22.97 -32.92 -3.43
N VAL A 343 24.18 -32.98 -3.99
CA VAL A 343 24.69 -31.96 -4.93
C VAL A 343 23.75 -31.82 -6.12
N SER A 344 23.27 -32.93 -6.69
CA SER A 344 22.32 -32.92 -7.82
C SER A 344 20.94 -32.33 -7.44
N ARG A 345 20.51 -32.46 -6.18
CA ARG A 345 19.30 -31.78 -5.69
C ARG A 345 19.55 -30.29 -5.49
N LEU A 346 20.68 -29.93 -4.90
CA LEU A 346 21.08 -28.55 -4.67
C LEU A 346 21.20 -27.77 -5.98
N GLN A 347 21.85 -28.34 -7.00
CA GLN A 347 21.93 -27.76 -8.35
C GLN A 347 20.55 -27.45 -8.92
N ARG A 348 19.65 -28.44 -8.93
CA ARG A 348 18.29 -28.26 -9.44
C ARG A 348 17.50 -27.22 -8.66
N CYS A 349 17.52 -27.28 -7.33
CA CYS A 349 16.80 -26.31 -6.50
C CYS A 349 17.33 -24.88 -6.70
N THR A 350 18.65 -24.69 -6.77
CA THR A 350 19.27 -23.38 -7.02
C THR A 350 18.92 -22.86 -8.43
N GLN A 351 18.94 -23.71 -9.46
CA GLN A 351 18.53 -23.36 -10.83
C GLN A 351 17.04 -22.98 -10.91
N ASP A 352 16.16 -23.77 -10.30
CA ASP A 352 14.72 -23.52 -10.29
C ASP A 352 14.39 -22.21 -9.57
N LEU A 353 15.01 -21.95 -8.41
CA LEU A 353 14.82 -20.70 -7.67
C LEU A 353 15.36 -19.50 -8.43
N ARG A 354 16.51 -19.64 -9.11
CA ARG A 354 17.06 -18.60 -9.97
C ARG A 354 16.13 -18.26 -11.12
N ALA A 355 15.62 -19.28 -11.84
CA ALA A 355 14.68 -19.07 -12.94
C ALA A 355 13.39 -18.35 -12.48
N ARG A 356 12.87 -18.69 -11.30
CA ARG A 356 11.72 -17.98 -10.70
C ARG A 356 12.06 -16.54 -10.33
N SER A 357 13.25 -16.29 -9.78
CA SER A 357 13.73 -14.96 -9.43
C SER A 357 13.93 -14.08 -10.68
N ASP A 358 14.48 -14.65 -11.75
CA ASP A 358 14.65 -14.00 -13.06
C ASP A 358 13.28 -13.64 -13.67
N ALA A 359 12.32 -14.57 -13.67
CA ALA A 359 10.97 -14.33 -14.17
C ALA A 359 10.26 -13.21 -13.38
N ARG A 360 10.35 -13.23 -12.05
CA ARG A 360 9.78 -12.19 -11.19
C ARG A 360 10.42 -10.83 -11.42
N SER A 361 11.74 -10.76 -11.61
CA SER A 361 12.44 -9.51 -11.94
C SER A 361 11.96 -8.95 -13.29
N ALA A 362 11.79 -9.81 -14.30
CA ALA A 362 11.24 -9.40 -15.58
C ALA A 362 9.81 -8.84 -15.47
N GLU A 363 8.92 -9.53 -14.73
CA GLU A 363 7.57 -9.04 -14.46
C GLU A 363 7.57 -7.69 -13.74
N TRP A 364 8.41 -7.52 -12.71
CA TRP A 364 8.55 -6.26 -11.99
C TRP A 364 8.97 -5.13 -12.92
N THR A 365 9.99 -5.35 -13.76
CA THR A 365 10.43 -4.34 -14.73
C THR A 365 9.35 -3.97 -15.74
N HIS A 366 8.51 -4.92 -16.14
CA HIS A 366 7.39 -4.68 -17.04
C HIS A 366 6.31 -3.83 -16.36
N ILE A 367 5.93 -4.18 -15.13
CA ILE A 367 4.93 -3.43 -14.36
C ILE A 367 5.43 -2.00 -14.11
N THR A 368 6.66 -1.82 -13.62
CA THR A 368 7.23 -0.48 -13.39
C THR A 368 7.21 0.38 -14.65
N LYS A 369 7.64 -0.15 -15.80
CA LYS A 369 7.58 0.58 -17.09
C LYS A 369 6.15 0.90 -17.52
N SER A 370 5.19 0.00 -17.25
CA SER A 370 3.78 0.24 -17.58
C SER A 370 3.19 1.34 -16.68
N VAL A 371 3.55 1.34 -15.40
CA VAL A 371 3.14 2.34 -14.42
C VAL A 371 3.72 3.70 -14.79
N GLU A 372 5.02 3.80 -15.08
CA GLU A 372 5.67 5.03 -15.54
C GLU A 372 4.98 5.61 -16.78
N LYS A 373 4.71 4.77 -17.79
CA LYS A 373 4.00 5.20 -19.00
C LYS A 373 2.59 5.72 -18.69
N ALA A 374 1.84 5.03 -17.83
CA ALA A 374 0.50 5.45 -17.44
C ALA A 374 0.53 6.77 -16.64
N SER A 375 1.51 6.95 -15.75
CA SER A 375 1.71 8.20 -15.01
C SER A 375 1.98 9.38 -15.95
N ILE A 376 2.87 9.21 -16.94
CA ILE A 376 3.15 10.26 -17.94
C ILE A 376 1.88 10.65 -18.71
N VAL A 377 1.08 9.66 -19.14
CA VAL A 377 -0.18 9.94 -19.85
C VAL A 377 -1.18 10.66 -18.94
N LEU A 378 -1.29 10.26 -17.67
CA LEU A 378 -2.16 10.95 -16.72
C LEU A 378 -1.71 12.39 -16.45
N GLU A 379 -0.41 12.63 -16.29
CA GLU A 379 0.16 13.98 -16.12
C GLU A 379 -0.06 14.84 -17.37
N GLN A 380 0.10 14.27 -18.57
CA GLN A 380 -0.21 14.96 -19.82
C GLN A 380 -1.70 15.34 -19.89
N VAL A 381 -2.60 14.41 -19.56
CA VAL A 381 -4.04 14.69 -19.58
C VAL A 381 -4.42 15.72 -18.51
N GLU A 382 -3.83 15.65 -17.32
CA GLU A 382 -3.99 16.63 -16.24
C GLU A 382 -3.50 18.02 -16.64
N ALA A 383 -2.37 18.11 -17.35
CA ALA A 383 -1.81 19.38 -17.84
C ALA A 383 -2.58 19.94 -19.05
N GLU A 384 -3.12 19.08 -19.91
CA GLU A 384 -3.88 19.47 -21.09
C GLU A 384 -5.35 19.79 -20.79
N LEU A 385 -5.86 19.41 -19.61
CA LEU A 385 -7.20 19.75 -19.17
C LEU A 385 -7.31 21.26 -18.92
N PRO A 386 -8.02 22.00 -19.78
CA PRO A 386 -8.37 23.37 -19.47
C PRO A 386 -9.45 23.32 -18.39
N GLU A 387 -9.49 24.32 -17.49
CA GLU A 387 -10.58 24.45 -16.52
C GLU A 387 -11.99 24.50 -17.20
N SER A 388 -12.09 24.61 -18.53
CA SER A 388 -13.35 24.65 -19.28
C SER A 388 -13.41 23.95 -20.66
N GLY A 389 -12.49 23.05 -21.02
CA GLY A 389 -12.41 22.52 -22.40
C GLY A 389 -12.69 21.04 -22.57
N ALA A 390 -13.97 20.67 -22.67
CA ALA A 390 -14.40 19.29 -22.92
C ALA A 390 -14.54 18.99 -24.42
N GLU A 391 -13.47 18.54 -25.10
CA GLU A 391 -13.66 17.87 -26.40
C GLU A 391 -12.60 16.87 -26.87
N LYS A 392 -11.58 16.50 -26.07
CA LYS A 392 -10.51 15.59 -26.55
C LYS A 392 -10.24 14.31 -25.79
N LEU A 393 -11.11 13.86 -24.89
CA LEU A 393 -10.85 12.63 -24.11
C LEU A 393 -11.86 11.52 -24.38
N SER A 394 -12.01 11.16 -25.66
CA SER A 394 -12.50 9.84 -26.06
C SER A 394 -11.32 8.96 -26.48
N ILE A 395 -10.40 8.69 -25.55
CA ILE A 395 -9.36 7.68 -25.76
C ILE A 395 -9.35 6.75 -24.54
N ARG A 396 -10.28 5.80 -24.57
CA ARG A 396 -10.05 4.36 -24.39
C ARG A 396 -9.01 3.95 -23.33
N PHE A 397 -9.39 3.73 -22.08
CA PHE A 397 -8.54 2.97 -21.14
C PHE A 397 -9.32 1.96 -20.29
N ARG A 398 -9.39 0.74 -20.81
CA ARG A 398 -9.80 -0.49 -20.13
C ARG A 398 -8.63 -1.11 -19.33
N LEU A 399 -7.63 -0.30 -18.94
CA LEU A 399 -6.35 -0.77 -18.36
C LEU A 399 -6.26 -0.60 -16.82
N LEU A 400 -7.28 -0.06 -16.16
CA LEU A 400 -7.30 0.10 -14.69
C LEU A 400 -8.49 -0.57 -14.01
N ALA A 401 -9.13 -1.54 -14.66
CA ALA A 401 -10.06 -2.44 -13.96
C ALA A 401 -9.24 -3.43 -13.11
N VAL A 402 -8.68 -2.92 -12.03
CA VAL A 402 -7.96 -3.70 -11.01
C VAL A 402 -8.97 -4.04 -9.90
N PRO A 403 -9.01 -5.29 -9.39
CA PRO A 403 -10.03 -5.71 -8.45
C PRO A 403 -10.03 -4.86 -7.15
N PRO A 404 -11.20 -4.70 -6.49
CA PRO A 404 -11.33 -3.98 -5.21
C PRO A 404 -10.49 -4.56 -4.05
N SER A 405 -9.79 -5.68 -4.24
CA SER A 405 -8.94 -6.32 -3.23
C SER A 405 -7.62 -5.60 -2.94
N LEU A 406 -7.30 -4.48 -3.61
CA LEU A 406 -6.09 -3.68 -3.36
C LEU A 406 -6.26 -2.59 -2.30
N GLU A 407 -7.49 -2.34 -1.80
CA GLU A 407 -7.71 -1.45 -0.63
C GLU A 407 -7.12 -2.04 0.67
N GLN A 408 -6.83 -3.36 0.69
CA GLN A 408 -6.24 -4.08 1.82
C GLN A 408 -4.80 -4.57 1.52
N ALA A 409 -4.14 -4.03 0.49
CA ALA A 409 -2.82 -4.48 0.11
C ALA A 409 -1.76 -4.04 1.14
N PRO A 410 -0.74 -4.88 1.41
CA PRO A 410 0.37 -4.55 2.31
C PRO A 410 1.11 -3.27 1.84
N PRO A 411 1.79 -2.54 2.74
CA PRO A 411 2.49 -1.28 2.46
C PRO A 411 3.78 -1.51 1.66
N ILE A 412 3.63 -2.09 0.48
CA ILE A 412 4.69 -2.31 -0.49
C ILE A 412 4.71 -1.08 -1.41
N PRO A 413 5.89 -0.46 -1.68
CA PRO A 413 5.99 0.77 -2.46
C PRO A 413 5.24 0.72 -3.81
N LEU A 414 5.35 -0.39 -4.54
CA LEU A 414 4.65 -0.58 -5.82
C LEU A 414 3.12 -0.55 -5.67
N CYS A 415 2.58 -1.11 -4.58
CA CYS A 415 1.14 -1.08 -4.31
C CYS A 415 0.67 0.35 -3.98
N GLN A 416 1.48 1.11 -3.24
CA GLN A 416 1.20 2.51 -2.91
C GLN A 416 1.21 3.40 -4.17
N GLU A 417 2.18 3.21 -5.06
CA GLU A 417 2.23 3.91 -6.35
C GLU A 417 1.00 3.59 -7.22
N LEU A 418 0.58 2.33 -7.27
CA LEU A 418 -0.64 1.93 -7.97
C LEU A 418 -1.90 2.53 -7.36
N GLN A 419 -2.01 2.58 -6.03
CA GLN A 419 -3.12 3.23 -5.33
C GLN A 419 -3.18 4.72 -5.64
N ALA A 420 -2.05 5.43 -5.55
CA ALA A 420 -1.96 6.85 -5.87
C ALA A 420 -2.36 7.13 -7.34
N MET A 421 -1.92 6.28 -8.27
CA MET A 421 -2.34 6.38 -9.67
C MET A 421 -3.84 6.16 -9.86
N GLN A 422 -4.43 5.20 -9.13
CA GLN A 422 -5.88 4.96 -9.17
C GLN A 422 -6.67 6.17 -8.66
N GLU A 423 -6.22 6.78 -7.56
CA GLU A 423 -6.85 7.99 -7.00
C GLU A 423 -6.76 9.17 -7.98
N ARG A 424 -5.59 9.41 -8.57
CA ARG A 424 -5.43 10.44 -9.62
C ARG A 424 -6.38 10.21 -10.78
N TYR A 425 -6.45 8.98 -11.30
CA TYR A 425 -7.38 8.63 -12.38
C TYR A 425 -8.85 8.84 -11.99
N ARG A 426 -9.27 8.45 -10.78
CA ARG A 426 -10.65 8.69 -10.29
C ARG A 426 -10.94 10.19 -10.23
N SER A 427 -10.04 10.97 -9.63
CA SER A 427 -10.15 12.44 -9.57
C SER A 427 -10.27 13.06 -10.96
N LEU A 428 -9.44 12.62 -11.90
CA LEU A 428 -9.44 13.09 -13.28
C LEU A 428 -10.74 12.80 -14.00
N ARG A 429 -11.26 11.58 -13.84
CA ARG A 429 -12.55 11.16 -14.39
C ARG A 429 -13.69 12.02 -13.84
N ASP A 430 -13.71 12.26 -12.54
CA ASP A 430 -14.75 13.04 -11.89
C ASP A 430 -14.69 14.50 -12.34
N LYS A 431 -13.49 15.10 -12.39
CA LYS A 431 -13.27 16.45 -12.96
C LYS A 431 -13.75 16.54 -14.42
N CYS A 432 -13.39 15.58 -15.28
CA CYS A 432 -13.86 15.55 -16.67
C CYS A 432 -15.39 15.44 -16.76
N MET A 433 -16.00 14.61 -15.92
CA MET A 433 -17.45 14.43 -15.89
C MET A 433 -18.18 15.70 -15.42
N LEU A 434 -17.65 16.38 -14.40
CA LEU A 434 -18.16 17.65 -13.90
C LEU A 434 -18.01 18.75 -14.95
N GLY A 435 -16.81 18.89 -15.55
CA GLY A 435 -16.55 19.84 -16.62
C GLY A 435 -17.51 19.66 -17.79
N ARG A 436 -17.70 18.42 -18.27
CA ARG A 436 -18.66 18.12 -19.35
C ARG A 436 -20.09 18.51 -19.00
N ARG A 437 -20.54 18.24 -17.76
CA ARG A 437 -21.88 18.64 -17.32
C ARG A 437 -22.01 20.16 -17.28
N ALA A 438 -21.01 20.86 -16.73
CA ALA A 438 -20.99 22.32 -16.67
C ALA A 438 -21.07 22.91 -18.08
N THR A 439 -20.25 22.46 -19.03
CA THR A 439 -20.29 22.93 -20.43
C THR A 439 -21.64 22.67 -21.10
N LEU A 440 -22.26 21.50 -20.89
CA LEU A 440 -23.57 21.20 -21.46
C LEU A 440 -24.67 22.11 -20.92
N THR A 441 -24.71 22.33 -19.60
CA THR A 441 -25.67 23.25 -18.98
C THR A 441 -25.47 24.67 -19.50
N GLU A 442 -24.21 25.09 -19.60
CA GLU A 442 -23.82 26.41 -20.10
C GLU A 442 -24.31 26.63 -21.54
N LEU A 443 -24.13 25.64 -22.44
CA LEU A 443 -24.63 25.68 -23.82
C LEU A 443 -26.18 25.77 -23.89
N MET A 444 -26.89 25.06 -23.01
CA MET A 444 -28.36 25.13 -22.94
C MET A 444 -28.83 26.51 -22.51
N GLU A 445 -28.14 27.15 -21.56
CA GLU A 445 -28.45 28.52 -21.14
C GLU A 445 -28.17 29.54 -22.25
N ARG A 446 -27.07 29.36 -23.01
CA ARG A 446 -26.81 30.19 -24.21
C ARG A 446 -27.94 30.09 -25.24
N GLU A 447 -28.43 28.89 -25.50
CA GLU A 447 -29.55 28.66 -26.41
C GLU A 447 -30.81 29.36 -25.93
N LYS A 448 -31.13 29.29 -24.63
CA LYS A 448 -32.27 29.99 -24.05
C LYS A 448 -32.18 31.51 -24.24
N VAL A 449 -31.01 32.10 -24.00
CA VAL A 449 -30.80 33.54 -24.23
C VAL A 449 -30.98 33.90 -25.71
N ARG A 450 -30.46 33.08 -26.64
CA ARG A 450 -30.67 33.29 -28.08
C ARG A 450 -32.15 33.26 -28.47
N GLN A 451 -32.94 32.37 -27.86
CA GLN A 451 -34.39 32.32 -28.10
C GLN A 451 -35.12 33.55 -27.57
N GLU A 452 -34.77 34.06 -26.37
CA GLU A 452 -35.34 35.30 -25.84
C GLU A 452 -35.01 36.49 -26.74
N LEU A 453 -33.76 36.64 -27.19
CA LEU A 453 -33.34 37.69 -28.12
C LEU A 453 -34.08 37.61 -29.46
N GLN A 454 -34.28 36.39 -29.98
CA GLN A 454 -35.05 36.18 -31.21
C GLN A 454 -36.52 36.61 -31.05
N GLY A 455 -37.11 36.43 -29.87
CA GLY A 455 -38.45 36.94 -29.55
C GLY A 455 -38.53 38.47 -29.64
N VAL A 456 -37.57 39.17 -29.03
CA VAL A 456 -37.47 40.64 -29.11
C VAL A 456 -37.32 41.09 -30.56
N ARG A 457 -36.46 40.41 -31.33
CA ARG A 457 -36.22 40.70 -32.75
C ARG A 457 -37.48 40.56 -33.61
N GLN A 458 -38.28 39.50 -33.37
CA GLN A 458 -39.56 39.32 -34.07
C GLN A 458 -40.55 40.43 -33.75
N TRP A 459 -40.60 40.86 -32.50
CA TRP A 459 -41.43 41.99 -32.10
C TRP A 459 -40.97 43.30 -32.77
N LEU A 460 -39.66 43.58 -32.80
CA LEU A 460 -39.11 44.77 -33.46
C LEU A 460 -39.51 44.87 -34.93
N VAL A 461 -39.43 43.76 -35.67
CA VAL A 461 -39.87 43.71 -37.07
C VAL A 461 -41.36 44.06 -37.20
N ALA A 462 -42.21 43.54 -36.32
CA ALA A 462 -43.63 43.87 -36.31
C ALA A 462 -43.88 45.35 -35.95
N ALA A 463 -43.16 45.89 -34.95
CA ALA A 463 -43.29 47.27 -34.52
C ALA A 463 -42.96 48.26 -35.65
N VAL A 464 -41.85 48.05 -36.38
CA VAL A 464 -41.46 48.90 -37.52
C VAL A 464 -42.54 48.92 -38.61
N THR A 465 -43.16 47.77 -38.92
CA THR A 465 -44.27 47.74 -39.89
C THR A 465 -45.52 48.48 -39.41
N LEU A 466 -45.79 48.48 -38.10
CA LEU A 466 -46.90 49.22 -37.52
C LEU A 466 -46.63 50.74 -37.54
N PHE A 467 -45.39 51.19 -37.32
CA PHE A 467 -45.06 52.61 -37.41
C PHE A 467 -45.25 53.18 -38.81
N THR A 468 -44.87 52.44 -39.85
CA THR A 468 -45.12 52.88 -41.22
C THR A 468 -46.61 53.05 -41.54
N ALA A 469 -47.50 52.33 -40.84
CA ALA A 469 -48.94 52.48 -40.98
C ALA A 469 -49.51 53.61 -40.11
N LEU A 470 -48.95 53.82 -38.90
CA LEU A 470 -49.33 54.89 -37.98
C LEU A 470 -48.93 56.29 -38.46
N GLU A 471 -47.89 56.40 -39.30
CA GLU A 471 -47.53 57.64 -39.99
C GLU A 471 -48.61 58.10 -40.98
N GLU A 472 -49.38 57.17 -41.56
CA GLU A 472 -50.45 57.47 -42.52
C GLU A 472 -51.80 57.80 -41.86
N ASP A 473 -52.13 57.18 -40.71
CA ASP A 473 -53.34 57.47 -39.92
C ASP A 473 -53.07 57.30 -38.40
N PRO A 474 -52.93 58.39 -37.63
CA PRO A 474 -52.49 58.31 -36.24
C PRO A 474 -53.63 57.86 -35.32
N SER A 475 -53.72 56.56 -35.08
CA SER A 475 -54.58 56.02 -34.02
C SER A 475 -53.87 56.08 -32.66
N THR A 476 -54.47 56.79 -31.71
CA THR A 476 -53.90 57.02 -30.37
C THR A 476 -53.87 55.75 -29.51
N GLN A 477 -54.77 54.80 -29.77
CA GLN A 477 -54.85 53.55 -29.01
C GLN A 477 -53.74 52.56 -29.40
N GLN A 478 -53.43 52.42 -30.70
CA GLN A 478 -52.35 51.54 -31.16
C GLN A 478 -50.97 52.10 -30.76
N LEU A 479 -50.79 53.42 -30.75
CA LEU A 479 -49.54 54.04 -30.26
C LEU A 479 -49.29 53.69 -28.78
N GLN A 480 -50.33 53.71 -27.96
CA GLN A 480 -50.23 53.38 -26.54
C GLN A 480 -49.95 51.88 -26.30
N GLU A 481 -50.53 50.99 -27.11
CA GLU A 481 -50.24 49.54 -27.08
C GLU A 481 -48.79 49.25 -27.49
N VAL A 482 -48.30 49.88 -28.56
CA VAL A 482 -46.92 49.72 -29.01
C VAL A 482 -45.92 50.29 -28.01
N HIS A 483 -46.22 51.43 -27.39
CA HIS A 483 -45.40 51.98 -26.30
C HIS A 483 -45.35 51.06 -25.07
N SER A 484 -46.51 50.51 -24.66
CA SER A 484 -46.59 49.50 -23.59
C SER A 484 -45.66 48.31 -23.88
N GLU A 485 -45.77 47.74 -25.08
CA GLU A 485 -44.99 46.57 -25.46
C GLU A 485 -43.50 46.91 -25.59
N LEU A 486 -43.13 48.09 -26.09
CA LEU A 486 -41.75 48.58 -26.09
C LEU A 486 -41.14 48.55 -24.67
N CYS A 487 -41.88 49.02 -23.66
CA CYS A 487 -41.43 48.97 -22.27
C CYS A 487 -41.19 47.53 -21.80
N THR A 488 -42.04 46.58 -22.20
CA THR A 488 -41.85 45.16 -21.85
C THR A 488 -40.61 44.57 -22.50
N GLN A 489 -40.36 44.86 -23.78
CA GLN A 489 -39.20 44.35 -24.51
C GLN A 489 -37.89 44.95 -23.99
N LYS A 490 -37.90 46.23 -23.59
CA LYS A 490 -36.77 46.89 -22.91
C LYS A 490 -36.45 46.22 -21.58
N ALA A 491 -37.46 45.85 -20.79
CA ALA A 491 -37.27 45.12 -19.54
C ALA A 491 -36.69 43.72 -19.76
N VAL A 492 -37.15 42.99 -20.80
CA VAL A 492 -36.59 41.69 -21.20
C VAL A 492 -35.11 41.81 -21.55
N LEU A 493 -34.76 42.79 -22.39
CA LEU A 493 -33.37 42.99 -22.83
C LEU A 493 -32.44 43.36 -21.68
N GLN A 494 -32.88 44.24 -20.78
CA GLN A 494 -32.13 44.60 -19.57
C GLN A 494 -31.89 43.40 -18.66
N ARG A 495 -32.91 42.55 -18.46
CA ARG A 495 -32.75 41.30 -17.69
C ARG A 495 -31.72 40.37 -18.31
N ILE A 496 -31.72 40.21 -19.63
CA ILE A 496 -30.74 39.40 -20.35
C ILE A 496 -29.33 39.98 -20.16
N MET A 497 -29.15 41.29 -20.36
CA MET A 497 -27.86 41.96 -20.19
C MET A 497 -27.29 41.78 -18.78
N GLU A 498 -28.10 41.98 -17.74
CA GLU A 498 -27.66 41.81 -16.36
C GLU A 498 -27.34 40.36 -16.02
N SER A 499 -28.16 39.41 -16.49
CA SER A 499 -27.91 37.97 -16.29
C SER A 499 -26.60 37.51 -16.94
N LEU A 500 -26.33 37.98 -18.17
CA LEU A 500 -25.08 37.70 -18.86
C LEU A 500 -23.90 38.37 -18.13
N ARG A 501 -24.05 39.64 -17.74
CA ARG A 501 -23.03 40.38 -17.01
C ARG A 501 -22.59 39.63 -15.76
N MET A 502 -23.54 39.27 -14.89
CA MET A 502 -23.27 38.54 -13.65
C MET A 502 -22.56 37.20 -13.93
N LYS A 503 -23.10 36.40 -14.85
CA LYS A 503 -22.55 35.07 -15.13
C LYS A 503 -21.11 35.12 -15.65
N TYR A 504 -20.84 36.00 -16.61
CA TYR A 504 -19.53 36.05 -17.28
C TYR A 504 -18.52 36.90 -16.51
N SER A 505 -18.96 37.87 -15.67
CA SER A 505 -18.07 38.53 -14.71
C SER A 505 -17.58 37.57 -13.63
N ASP A 506 -18.48 36.74 -13.08
CA ASP A 506 -18.13 35.77 -12.04
C ASP A 506 -17.19 34.68 -12.58
N MET A 507 -17.34 34.35 -13.86
CA MET A 507 -16.48 33.38 -14.56
C MET A 507 -15.22 34.02 -15.17
N TYR A 508 -14.97 35.32 -14.95
CA TYR A 508 -13.86 36.09 -15.51
C TYR A 508 -13.63 35.89 -17.02
N THR A 509 -14.73 35.79 -17.78
CA THR A 509 -14.71 35.54 -19.23
C THR A 509 -15.59 36.54 -19.96
N LEU A 510 -15.37 36.71 -21.27
CA LEU A 510 -16.21 37.58 -22.09
C LEU A 510 -17.51 36.85 -22.47
N VAL A 511 -18.55 37.64 -22.76
CA VAL A 511 -19.80 37.11 -23.30
C VAL A 511 -19.49 36.46 -24.66
N PRO A 512 -20.02 35.26 -24.96
CA PRO A 512 -19.78 34.59 -26.23
C PRO A 512 -20.29 35.41 -27.41
N VAL A 513 -19.50 35.45 -28.48
CA VAL A 513 -19.79 36.23 -29.69
C VAL A 513 -21.13 35.83 -30.34
N GLU A 514 -21.56 34.58 -30.16
CA GLU A 514 -22.86 34.10 -30.67
C GLU A 514 -24.06 34.73 -29.95
N ILE A 515 -23.85 35.35 -28.80
CA ILE A 515 -24.85 36.11 -28.04
C ILE A 515 -24.59 37.60 -28.16
N GLU A 516 -23.33 38.03 -28.04
CA GLU A 516 -22.96 39.44 -28.04
C GLU A 516 -23.37 40.15 -29.34
N GLY A 517 -23.16 39.53 -30.50
CA GLY A 517 -23.59 40.08 -31.79
C GLY A 517 -25.11 40.33 -31.86
N PRO A 518 -25.95 39.29 -31.69
CA PRO A 518 -27.41 39.45 -31.66
C PRO A 518 -27.90 40.40 -30.56
N LEU A 519 -27.27 40.40 -29.39
CA LEU A 519 -27.61 41.29 -28.29
C LEU A 519 -27.42 42.76 -28.72
N GLN A 520 -26.29 43.08 -29.34
CA GLN A 520 -26.00 44.44 -29.81
C GLN A 520 -26.91 44.87 -30.97
N GLU A 521 -27.20 43.97 -31.93
CA GLU A 521 -28.17 44.23 -33.01
C GLU A 521 -29.56 44.58 -32.46
N VAL A 522 -30.05 43.76 -31.51
CA VAL A 522 -31.36 43.97 -30.88
C VAL A 522 -31.37 45.25 -30.03
N SER A 523 -30.30 45.53 -29.27
CA SER A 523 -30.18 46.77 -28.49
C SER A 523 -30.25 48.02 -29.36
N SER A 524 -29.50 48.07 -30.47
CA SER A 524 -29.52 49.21 -31.38
C SER A 524 -30.88 49.38 -32.06
N SER A 525 -31.46 48.29 -32.57
CA SER A 525 -32.78 48.32 -33.22
C SER A 525 -33.90 48.73 -32.26
N LEU A 526 -33.82 48.29 -30.99
CA LEU A 526 -34.77 48.69 -29.96
C LEU A 526 -34.65 50.18 -29.61
N GLN A 527 -33.43 50.72 -29.59
CA GLN A 527 -33.20 52.14 -29.35
C GLN A 527 -33.75 53.01 -30.49
N GLU A 528 -33.60 52.59 -31.76
CA GLU A 528 -34.19 53.29 -32.91
C GLU A 528 -35.72 53.35 -32.83
N VAL A 529 -36.35 52.21 -32.50
CA VAL A 529 -37.81 52.16 -32.27
C VAL A 529 -38.22 53.02 -31.08
N GLU A 530 -37.44 53.04 -30.00
CA GLU A 530 -37.70 53.90 -28.84
C GLU A 530 -37.72 55.37 -29.21
N GLU A 531 -36.75 55.84 -30.00
CA GLU A 531 -36.71 57.23 -30.49
C GLU A 531 -37.91 57.57 -31.38
N GLN A 532 -38.31 56.67 -32.28
CA GLN A 532 -39.50 56.84 -33.13
C GLN A 532 -40.80 56.95 -32.31
N VAL A 533 -40.97 56.07 -31.32
CA VAL A 533 -42.11 56.12 -30.40
C VAL A 533 -42.12 57.44 -29.62
N LEU A 534 -40.96 57.88 -29.13
CA LEU A 534 -40.85 59.10 -28.34
C LEU A 534 -41.28 60.33 -29.15
N ASP A 535 -40.82 60.47 -30.39
CA ASP A 535 -41.16 61.58 -31.29
C ASP A 535 -42.66 61.65 -31.61
N MET A 536 -43.31 60.49 -31.86
CA MET A 536 -44.76 60.44 -32.04
C MET A 536 -45.54 60.78 -30.77
N VAL A 537 -45.07 60.30 -29.60
CA VAL A 537 -45.69 60.61 -28.31
C VAL A 537 -45.56 62.10 -27.98
N GLU A 538 -44.43 62.73 -28.26
CA GLU A 538 -44.25 64.17 -28.04
C GLU A 538 -45.20 65.02 -28.89
N LYS A 539 -45.46 64.61 -30.13
CA LYS A 539 -46.40 65.26 -31.07
C LYS A 539 -47.88 65.05 -30.71
N SER A 540 -48.21 64.07 -29.87
CA SER A 540 -49.59 63.66 -29.53
C SER A 540 -50.28 64.49 -28.42
N GLY A 541 -49.59 65.47 -27.84
CA GLY A 541 -50.15 66.39 -26.82
C GLY A 541 -49.95 65.95 -25.36
N PRO A 542 -50.27 66.82 -24.38
CA PRO A 542 -49.91 66.61 -22.97
C PRO A 542 -50.61 65.42 -22.30
N LEU A 543 -51.87 65.15 -22.64
CA LEU A 543 -52.62 64.01 -22.09
C LEU A 543 -51.98 62.66 -22.47
N HIS A 544 -51.60 62.51 -23.73
CA HIS A 544 -50.98 61.28 -24.24
C HIS A 544 -49.55 61.11 -23.73
N ARG A 545 -48.79 62.21 -23.62
CA ARG A 545 -47.45 62.19 -23.03
C ARG A 545 -47.46 61.70 -21.58
N LEU A 546 -48.38 62.20 -20.75
CA LEU A 546 -48.52 61.73 -19.38
C LEU A 546 -49.12 60.32 -19.31
N GLY A 547 -50.06 59.97 -20.20
CA GLY A 547 -50.59 58.61 -20.32
C GLY A 547 -49.51 57.56 -20.68
N ALA A 548 -48.57 57.92 -21.55
CA ALA A 548 -47.41 57.09 -21.89
C ALA A 548 -46.48 56.90 -20.67
N ARG A 549 -46.25 57.96 -19.89
CA ARG A 549 -45.50 57.86 -18.62
C ARG A 549 -46.20 56.98 -17.58
N VAL A 550 -47.53 57.05 -17.44
CA VAL A 550 -48.30 56.12 -16.58
C VAL A 550 -48.08 54.68 -17.04
N ALA A 551 -48.16 54.42 -18.34
CA ALA A 551 -47.96 53.09 -18.91
C ALA A 551 -46.51 52.58 -18.70
N GLU A 552 -45.51 53.44 -18.88
CA GLU A 552 -44.10 53.12 -18.62
C GLU A 552 -43.88 52.66 -17.18
N ILE A 553 -44.36 53.44 -16.21
CA ILE A 553 -44.23 53.12 -14.80
C ILE A 553 -44.97 51.82 -14.48
N ARG A 554 -46.18 51.63 -15.01
CA ARG A 554 -46.97 50.41 -14.80
C ARG A 554 -46.27 49.17 -15.37
N ALA A 555 -45.65 49.27 -16.54
CA ALA A 555 -44.86 48.19 -17.13
C ALA A 555 -43.60 47.89 -16.29
N GLY A 556 -42.92 48.93 -15.82
CA GLY A 556 -41.79 48.83 -14.89
C GLY A 556 -42.14 48.09 -13.59
N LEU A 557 -43.24 48.48 -12.95
CA LEU A 557 -43.78 47.80 -11.77
C LEU A 557 -44.21 46.35 -12.08
N GLY A 558 -44.72 46.09 -13.28
CA GLY A 558 -45.00 44.73 -13.76
C GLY A 558 -43.75 43.85 -13.81
N SER A 559 -42.62 44.41 -14.25
CA SER A 559 -41.30 43.73 -14.22
C SER A 559 -40.89 43.40 -12.78
N VAL A 560 -40.98 44.36 -11.86
CA VAL A 560 -40.70 44.16 -10.42
C VAL A 560 -41.59 43.05 -9.86
N GLN A 561 -42.88 43.05 -10.18
CA GLN A 561 -43.82 42.00 -9.76
C GLN A 561 -43.41 40.61 -10.28
N SER A 562 -42.94 40.53 -11.53
CA SER A 562 -42.44 39.28 -12.11
C SER A 562 -41.20 38.78 -11.35
N ARG A 563 -40.24 39.66 -11.04
CA ARG A 563 -39.05 39.29 -10.25
C ARG A 563 -39.42 38.80 -8.85
N LEU A 564 -40.35 39.50 -8.18
CA LEU A 564 -40.83 39.11 -6.86
C LEU A 564 -41.50 37.72 -6.83
N LYS A 565 -42.19 37.33 -7.92
CA LYS A 565 -42.83 36.01 -8.06
C LYS A 565 -41.85 34.90 -8.46
N GLN A 566 -40.68 35.25 -9.00
CA GLN A 566 -39.70 34.28 -9.47
C GLN A 566 -39.04 33.53 -8.30
N ARG A 567 -38.87 32.21 -8.46
CA ARG A 567 -38.08 31.36 -7.55
C ARG A 567 -36.60 31.49 -7.88
N SER A 568 -35.80 31.73 -6.86
CA SER A 568 -34.33 31.72 -6.92
C SER A 568 -33.79 30.32 -6.62
N ALA A 569 -32.67 29.93 -7.23
CA ALA A 569 -32.05 28.63 -7.03
C ALA A 569 -31.18 28.58 -5.75
N SER A 570 -30.75 29.74 -5.26
CA SER A 570 -29.95 29.89 -4.05
C SER A 570 -30.34 31.14 -3.23
N ILE A 571 -29.92 31.18 -1.97
CA ILE A 571 -30.15 32.32 -1.07
C ILE A 571 -29.38 33.56 -1.56
N THR A 572 -28.13 33.40 -2.01
CA THR A 572 -27.31 34.49 -2.54
C THR A 572 -27.92 35.13 -3.79
N GLU A 573 -28.44 34.31 -4.71
CA GLU A 573 -29.20 34.79 -5.87
C GLU A 573 -30.49 35.49 -5.45
N ALA A 574 -31.17 34.98 -4.42
CA ALA A 574 -32.39 35.60 -3.88
C ALA A 574 -32.12 36.97 -3.25
N GLU A 575 -31.02 37.13 -2.51
CA GLU A 575 -30.56 38.40 -1.93
C GLU A 575 -30.18 39.42 -3.01
N ALA A 576 -29.40 39.00 -4.01
CA ALA A 576 -29.03 39.87 -5.13
C ALA A 576 -30.27 40.34 -5.91
N THR A 577 -31.21 39.42 -6.18
CA THR A 577 -32.48 39.75 -6.83
C THR A 577 -33.31 40.70 -5.97
N GLN A 578 -33.34 40.48 -4.65
CA GLN A 578 -34.09 41.32 -3.71
C GLN A 578 -33.54 42.75 -3.65
N LYS A 579 -32.22 42.90 -3.73
CA LYS A 579 -31.58 44.22 -3.85
C LYS A 579 -32.02 44.95 -5.12
N ILE A 580 -31.97 44.27 -6.28
CA ILE A 580 -32.42 44.84 -7.56
C ILE A 580 -33.89 45.28 -7.47
N VAL A 581 -34.75 44.47 -6.83
CA VAL A 581 -36.16 44.82 -6.61
C VAL A 581 -36.30 46.13 -5.83
N TRP A 582 -35.50 46.33 -4.77
CA TRP A 582 -35.51 47.58 -4.00
C TRP A 582 -35.01 48.77 -4.82
N ASP A 583 -33.90 48.61 -5.54
CA ASP A 583 -33.34 49.66 -6.39
C ASP A 583 -34.35 50.07 -7.50
N GLU A 584 -35.01 49.10 -8.14
CA GLU A 584 -36.07 49.38 -9.12
C GLU A 584 -37.27 50.09 -8.49
N LEU A 585 -37.74 49.64 -7.31
CA LEU A 585 -38.86 50.27 -6.61
C LEU A 585 -38.59 51.72 -6.22
N ASP A 586 -37.37 52.07 -5.84
CA ASP A 586 -36.96 53.44 -5.50
C ASP A 586 -36.96 54.36 -6.73
N VAL A 587 -36.42 53.87 -7.86
CA VAL A 587 -36.49 54.57 -9.15
C VAL A 587 -37.94 54.81 -9.56
N TRP A 588 -38.80 53.79 -9.46
CA TRP A 588 -40.21 53.94 -9.80
C TRP A 588 -40.96 54.84 -8.81
N HIS A 589 -40.61 54.84 -7.53
CA HIS A 589 -41.19 55.77 -6.55
C HIS A 589 -40.93 57.23 -6.96
N SER A 590 -39.68 57.55 -7.29
CA SER A 590 -39.28 58.89 -7.74
C SER A 590 -40.03 59.31 -9.01
N ARG A 591 -40.21 58.39 -9.97
CA ARG A 591 -40.95 58.64 -11.21
C ARG A 591 -42.44 58.83 -10.99
N VAL A 592 -43.06 58.07 -10.08
CA VAL A 592 -44.45 58.24 -9.66
C VAL A 592 -44.65 59.63 -9.04
N ALA A 593 -43.74 60.05 -8.15
CA ALA A 593 -43.81 61.37 -7.52
C ALA A 593 -43.65 62.54 -8.50
N CYS A 594 -42.77 62.44 -9.50
CA CYS A 594 -42.67 63.46 -10.56
C CYS A 594 -43.96 63.52 -11.40
N LEU A 595 -44.51 62.36 -11.75
CA LEU A 595 -45.75 62.27 -12.53
C LEU A 595 -46.97 62.80 -11.76
N GLU A 596 -47.01 62.62 -10.44
CA GLU A 596 -48.02 63.22 -9.56
C GLU A 596 -48.07 64.75 -9.72
N VAL A 597 -46.91 65.41 -9.73
CA VAL A 597 -46.83 66.88 -9.90
C VAL A 597 -47.30 67.28 -11.30
N ASP A 598 -46.82 66.60 -12.34
CA ASP A 598 -47.20 66.93 -13.73
C ASP A 598 -48.71 66.73 -13.98
N ILE A 599 -49.32 65.67 -13.41
CA ILE A 599 -50.76 65.41 -13.50
C ILE A 599 -51.54 66.43 -12.66
N GLN A 600 -51.02 66.83 -11.50
CA GLN A 600 -51.63 67.85 -10.65
C GLN A 600 -51.71 69.20 -11.38
N ASP A 601 -50.62 69.64 -12.01
CA ASP A 601 -50.57 70.87 -12.80
C ASP A 601 -51.58 70.84 -13.96
N LEU A 602 -51.69 69.73 -14.69
CA LEU A 602 -52.71 69.57 -15.73
C LEU A 602 -54.14 69.48 -15.18
N SER A 603 -54.33 68.97 -13.97
CA SER A 603 -55.64 68.92 -13.30
C SER A 603 -56.13 70.34 -12.97
N GLU A 604 -55.21 71.24 -12.60
CA GLU A 604 -55.51 72.65 -12.34
C GLU A 604 -55.91 73.39 -13.63
N GLU A 605 -55.27 73.07 -14.76
CA GLU A 605 -55.60 73.66 -16.06
C GLU A 605 -56.85 73.05 -16.72
N ARG A 606 -57.01 71.72 -16.64
CA ARG A 606 -58.01 70.92 -17.39
C ARG A 606 -58.55 69.73 -16.58
N PRO A 607 -59.44 69.97 -15.61
CA PRO A 607 -59.86 68.94 -14.66
C PRO A 607 -60.65 67.78 -15.29
N GLN A 608 -61.45 68.05 -16.33
CA GLN A 608 -62.26 67.03 -17.00
C GLN A 608 -61.43 66.09 -17.87
N GLU A 609 -60.34 66.59 -18.47
CA GLU A 609 -59.44 65.80 -19.31
C GLU A 609 -58.41 65.03 -18.47
N ALA A 610 -57.98 65.59 -17.33
CA ALA A 610 -57.01 64.98 -16.42
C ALA A 610 -57.58 63.81 -15.60
N GLN A 611 -58.90 63.72 -15.41
CA GLN A 611 -59.53 62.73 -14.53
C GLN A 611 -59.10 61.28 -14.82
N LEU A 612 -59.02 60.89 -16.09
CA LEU A 612 -58.58 59.54 -16.47
C LEU A 612 -57.12 59.26 -16.11
N LEU A 613 -56.25 60.28 -16.18
CA LEU A 613 -54.85 60.18 -15.78
C LEU A 613 -54.71 60.13 -14.26
N THR A 614 -55.53 60.91 -13.54
CA THR A 614 -55.57 60.90 -12.07
C THR A 614 -55.97 59.52 -11.55
N ASP A 615 -56.99 58.89 -12.14
CA ASP A 615 -57.40 57.53 -11.78
C ASP A 615 -56.29 56.50 -12.11
N GLY A 616 -55.67 56.61 -13.29
CA GLY A 616 -54.57 55.75 -13.69
C GLY A 616 -53.30 55.88 -12.83
N LEU A 617 -53.03 57.10 -12.34
CA LEU A 617 -51.95 57.39 -11.39
C LEU A 617 -52.25 56.78 -10.01
N ALA A 618 -53.48 56.91 -9.52
CA ALA A 618 -53.90 56.31 -8.25
C ALA A 618 -53.74 54.78 -8.24
N ASP A 619 -54.13 54.11 -9.34
CA ASP A 619 -53.88 52.68 -9.54
C ASP A 619 -52.38 52.34 -9.50
N THR A 620 -51.54 53.19 -10.11
CA THR A 620 -50.09 52.99 -10.21
C THR A 620 -49.40 53.17 -8.86
N GLN A 621 -49.81 54.17 -8.08
CA GLN A 621 -49.39 54.36 -6.69
C GLN A 621 -49.78 53.17 -5.81
N HIS A 622 -51.01 52.66 -5.98
CA HIS A 622 -51.48 51.48 -5.26
C HIS A 622 -50.62 50.25 -5.57
N LEU A 623 -50.32 50.02 -6.86
CA LEU A 623 -49.46 48.92 -7.29
C LEU A 623 -48.04 49.07 -6.70
N HIS A 624 -47.43 50.26 -6.77
CA HIS A 624 -46.11 50.51 -6.17
C HIS A 624 -46.11 50.18 -4.67
N THR A 625 -47.10 50.68 -3.93
CA THR A 625 -47.23 50.44 -2.48
C THR A 625 -47.38 48.95 -2.17
N LEU A 626 -48.18 48.22 -2.96
CA LEU A 626 -48.37 46.78 -2.82
C LEU A 626 -47.04 46.03 -3.03
N LEU A 627 -46.30 46.35 -4.09
CA LEU A 627 -45.03 45.68 -4.41
C LEU A 627 -43.94 46.00 -3.38
N THR A 628 -43.90 47.23 -2.86
CA THR A 628 -43.02 47.62 -1.75
C THR A 628 -43.26 46.77 -0.51
N LYS A 629 -44.53 46.57 -0.10
CA LYS A 629 -44.88 45.67 1.01
C LYS A 629 -44.47 44.22 0.74
N GLN A 630 -44.61 43.78 -0.50
CA GLN A 630 -44.24 42.42 -0.89
C GLN A 630 -42.71 42.22 -0.86
N ALA A 631 -41.94 43.23 -1.27
CA ALA A 631 -40.48 43.27 -1.17
C ALA A 631 -40.00 43.27 0.28
N GLU A 632 -40.65 44.03 1.16
CA GLU A 632 -40.40 44.03 2.60
C GLU A 632 -40.62 42.65 3.24
N GLN A 633 -41.76 42.02 2.95
CA GLN A 633 -42.06 40.66 3.41
C GLN A 633 -41.03 39.64 2.92
N ARG A 634 -40.57 39.75 1.67
CA ARG A 634 -39.54 38.86 1.13
C ARG A 634 -38.17 39.12 1.78
N THR A 635 -37.82 40.37 2.06
CA THR A 635 -36.57 40.75 2.73
C THR A 635 -36.51 40.21 4.15
N THR A 636 -37.60 40.37 4.93
CA THR A 636 -37.70 39.82 6.29
C THR A 636 -37.61 38.29 6.30
N LEU A 637 -38.25 37.62 5.34
CA LEU A 637 -38.14 36.18 5.16
C LEU A 637 -36.69 35.76 4.85
N LEU A 638 -36.02 36.43 3.90
CA LEU A 638 -34.64 36.12 3.53
C LEU A 638 -33.69 36.29 4.71
N SER A 639 -33.74 37.43 5.41
CA SER A 639 -32.94 37.67 6.61
C SER A 639 -33.17 36.59 7.67
N LYS A 640 -34.42 36.18 7.90
CA LYS A 640 -34.73 35.08 8.81
C LYS A 640 -34.13 33.74 8.36
N THR A 641 -34.25 33.40 7.08
CA THR A 641 -33.68 32.14 6.55
C THR A 641 -32.16 32.09 6.69
N VAL A 642 -31.45 33.18 6.43
CA VAL A 642 -29.99 33.27 6.60
C VAL A 642 -29.58 33.09 8.06
N LEU A 643 -30.34 33.68 8.99
CA LEU A 643 -30.11 33.53 10.43
C LEU A 643 -30.39 32.10 10.91
N ASP A 644 -31.47 31.47 10.43
CA ASP A 644 -31.82 30.09 10.77
C ASP A 644 -30.79 29.09 10.22
N ASP A 645 -30.34 29.28 8.97
CA ASP A 645 -29.31 28.45 8.32
C ASP A 645 -27.97 28.58 9.05
N SER A 646 -27.54 29.81 9.37
CA SER A 646 -26.31 30.01 10.14
C SER A 646 -26.39 29.37 11.54
N ALA A 647 -27.57 29.39 12.18
CA ALA A 647 -27.80 28.70 13.45
C ALA A 647 -27.76 27.18 13.30
N GLN A 648 -28.23 26.63 12.17
CA GLN A 648 -28.08 25.21 11.85
C GLN A 648 -26.62 24.81 11.59
N VAL A 649 -25.86 25.64 10.85
CA VAL A 649 -24.43 25.42 10.64
C VAL A 649 -23.69 25.35 11.97
N ARG A 650 -23.92 26.31 12.89
CA ARG A 650 -23.31 26.27 14.23
C ARG A 650 -23.67 25.03 15.02
N ARG A 651 -24.95 24.62 15.04
CA ARG A 651 -25.38 23.36 15.69
C ARG A 651 -24.64 22.15 15.12
N THR A 652 -24.39 22.14 13.81
CA THR A 652 -23.66 21.05 13.13
C THR A 652 -22.17 21.07 13.49
N LEU A 653 -21.54 22.25 13.48
CA LEU A 653 -20.14 22.42 13.90
C LEU A 653 -19.96 21.98 15.37
N GLN A 654 -20.86 22.39 16.26
CA GLN A 654 -20.85 21.97 17.67
C GLN A 654 -21.08 20.46 17.82
N GLY A 655 -21.90 19.85 16.95
CA GLY A 655 -22.09 18.39 16.91
C GLY A 655 -20.82 17.60 16.60
N PHE A 656 -19.93 18.14 15.74
CA PHE A 656 -18.64 17.52 15.44
C PHE A 656 -17.64 17.56 16.61
N GLU A 657 -17.86 18.42 17.61
CA GLU A 657 -17.00 18.48 18.79
C GLU A 657 -17.01 17.15 19.58
N GLY A 658 -18.17 16.51 19.70
CA GLY A 658 -18.30 15.19 20.33
C GLY A 658 -17.54 14.10 19.57
N VAL A 659 -17.64 14.10 18.24
CA VAL A 659 -16.94 13.14 17.37
C VAL A 659 -15.42 13.33 17.48
N LEU A 660 -14.93 14.57 17.43
CA LEU A 660 -13.50 14.85 17.58
C LEU A 660 -13.00 14.48 18.98
N ARG A 661 -13.83 14.62 20.02
CA ARG A 661 -13.49 14.20 21.38
C ARG A 661 -13.27 12.69 21.45
N GLU A 662 -14.16 11.89 20.86
CA GLU A 662 -14.01 10.44 20.79
C GLU A 662 -12.78 10.03 19.95
N MET A 663 -12.56 10.69 18.81
CA MET A 663 -11.38 10.43 17.96
C MET A 663 -10.07 10.78 18.65
N SER A 664 -10.06 11.77 19.56
CA SER A 664 -8.86 12.19 20.29
C SER A 664 -8.28 11.12 21.22
N GLU A 665 -9.07 10.08 21.54
CA GLU A 665 -8.60 8.91 22.29
C GLU A 665 -7.68 8.00 21.45
N VAL A 666 -7.78 8.09 20.12
CA VAL A 666 -7.09 7.20 19.17
C VAL A 666 -5.99 7.92 18.40
N CYS A 667 -6.16 9.21 18.08
CA CYS A 667 -5.17 9.99 17.32
C CYS A 667 -5.19 11.49 17.68
N ASP A 668 -4.10 12.20 17.37
CA ASP A 668 -4.03 13.65 17.58
C ASP A 668 -4.94 14.39 16.59
N VAL A 669 -5.92 15.10 17.14
CA VAL A 669 -6.93 15.90 16.41
C VAL A 669 -6.89 17.38 16.80
N ALA A 670 -5.84 17.85 17.51
CA ALA A 670 -5.78 19.21 18.02
C ALA A 670 -5.97 20.27 16.92
N ALA A 671 -5.30 20.10 15.77
CA ALA A 671 -5.42 21.01 14.62
C ALA A 671 -6.85 21.06 14.04
N LEU A 672 -7.54 19.91 13.98
CA LEU A 672 -8.93 19.85 13.49
C LEU A 672 -9.90 20.50 14.49
N ARG A 673 -9.65 20.32 15.80
CA ARG A 673 -10.45 20.96 16.84
C ARG A 673 -10.28 22.48 16.81
N ASP A 674 -9.06 22.98 16.66
CA ASP A 674 -8.80 24.42 16.54
C ASP A 674 -9.46 25.02 15.30
N GLN A 675 -9.43 24.31 14.16
CA GLN A 675 -10.15 24.71 12.95
C GLN A 675 -11.67 24.75 13.17
N LEU A 676 -12.23 23.77 13.86
CA LEU A 676 -13.66 23.71 14.18
C LEU A 676 -14.09 24.86 15.09
N THR A 677 -13.32 25.14 16.15
CA THR A 677 -13.59 26.27 17.06
C THR A 677 -13.45 27.60 16.33
N ALA A 678 -12.43 27.76 15.49
CA ALA A 678 -12.27 28.96 14.67
C ALA A 678 -13.41 29.14 13.66
N ALA A 679 -13.97 28.04 13.13
CA ALA A 679 -15.14 28.08 12.25
C ALA A 679 -16.42 28.47 13.01
N ASP A 680 -16.71 27.86 14.17
CA ASP A 680 -17.89 28.22 14.98
C ASP A 680 -17.83 29.69 15.41
N GLN A 681 -16.64 30.17 15.86
CA GLN A 681 -16.47 31.56 16.28
C GLN A 681 -16.65 32.54 15.12
N ARG A 682 -16.19 32.19 13.90
CA ARG A 682 -16.44 33.00 12.70
C ARG A 682 -17.94 33.15 12.41
N VAL A 683 -18.69 32.05 12.47
CA VAL A 683 -20.15 32.09 12.25
C VAL A 683 -20.86 32.83 13.39
N ALA A 684 -20.42 32.67 14.64
CA ALA A 684 -20.97 33.39 15.79
C ALA A 684 -20.79 34.91 15.65
N ASN A 685 -19.57 35.35 15.30
CA ASN A 685 -19.26 36.76 15.09
C ASN A 685 -20.06 37.35 13.92
N MET A 686 -20.24 36.57 12.86
CA MET A 686 -21.10 36.95 11.73
C MET A 686 -22.55 37.15 12.20
N GLN A 687 -23.14 36.20 12.94
CA GLN A 687 -24.52 36.33 13.43
C GLN A 687 -24.71 37.56 14.33
N THR A 688 -23.79 37.79 15.28
CA THR A 688 -23.89 38.95 16.18
C THR A 688 -23.73 40.27 15.44
N SER A 689 -22.95 40.29 14.35
CA SER A 689 -22.81 41.48 13.50
C SER A 689 -24.10 41.89 12.77
N PHE A 690 -25.05 40.97 12.59
CA PHE A 690 -26.34 41.25 11.93
C PHE A 690 -27.48 41.53 12.91
N VAL A 691 -27.62 40.74 13.98
CA VAL A 691 -28.80 40.81 14.87
C VAL A 691 -28.93 42.17 15.57
N GLY A 692 -27.81 42.76 16.02
CA GLY A 692 -27.82 44.04 16.70
C GLY A 692 -28.28 45.20 15.80
N PRO A 693 -27.60 45.45 14.66
CA PRO A 693 -28.01 46.49 13.71
C PRO A 693 -29.41 46.30 13.14
N LEU A 694 -29.86 45.05 12.91
CA LEU A 694 -31.23 44.77 12.47
C LEU A 694 -32.27 45.25 13.49
N ALA A 695 -32.10 44.90 14.76
CA ALA A 695 -33.02 45.33 15.81
C ALA A 695 -33.04 46.86 15.98
N GLN A 696 -31.90 47.53 15.77
CA GLN A 696 -31.83 49.00 15.78
C GLN A 696 -32.62 49.60 14.62
N LEU A 697 -32.46 49.08 13.40
CA LEU A 697 -33.19 49.54 12.22
C LEU A 697 -34.69 49.25 12.32
N GLU A 698 -35.10 48.10 12.85
CA GLU A 698 -36.51 47.76 13.07
C GLU A 698 -37.19 48.74 14.05
N ASN A 699 -36.50 49.08 15.15
CA ASN A 699 -37.00 50.08 16.10
C ASN A 699 -37.08 51.47 15.45
N ALA A 700 -36.05 51.89 14.71
CA ALA A 700 -36.03 53.17 14.01
C ALA A 700 -37.16 53.25 12.96
N ALA A 701 -37.43 52.18 12.23
CA ALA A 701 -38.53 52.10 11.27
C ALA A 701 -39.89 52.26 11.96
N ALA A 702 -40.12 51.57 13.09
CA ALA A 702 -41.35 51.71 13.87
C ALA A 702 -41.55 53.13 14.42
N GLU A 703 -40.48 53.80 14.85
CA GLU A 703 -40.52 55.20 15.27
C GLU A 703 -40.85 56.14 14.10
N VAL A 704 -40.22 55.94 12.94
CA VAL A 704 -40.50 56.73 11.72
C VAL A 704 -41.95 56.52 11.25
N ASP A 705 -42.48 55.30 11.28
CA ASP A 705 -43.89 55.01 10.93
C ASP A 705 -44.88 55.71 11.88
N ALA A 706 -44.57 55.76 13.17
CA ALA A 706 -45.35 56.48 14.16
C ALA A 706 -45.31 58.00 13.89
N ILE A 707 -44.12 58.54 13.61
CA ILE A 707 -43.94 59.95 13.23
C ILE A 707 -44.71 60.26 11.94
N GLU A 708 -44.63 59.43 10.91
CA GLU A 708 -45.36 59.60 9.66
C GLU A 708 -46.87 59.62 9.87
N SER A 709 -47.38 58.74 10.74
CA SER A 709 -48.80 58.66 11.07
C SER A 709 -49.29 59.94 11.75
N GLU A 710 -48.47 60.48 12.67
CA GLU A 710 -48.75 61.75 13.34
C GLU A 710 -48.68 62.93 12.37
N VAL A 711 -47.67 63.00 11.50
CA VAL A 711 -47.55 64.03 10.46
C VAL A 711 -48.75 63.99 9.51
N LYS A 712 -49.19 62.81 9.06
CA LYS A 712 -50.40 62.65 8.23
C LYS A 712 -51.66 63.08 8.98
N ALA A 713 -51.77 62.79 10.28
CA ALA A 713 -52.89 63.27 11.10
C ALA A 713 -52.89 64.79 11.19
N MET A 714 -51.72 65.40 11.41
CA MET A 714 -51.56 66.85 11.42
C MET A 714 -51.89 67.51 10.07
N GLU A 715 -51.53 66.91 8.93
CA GLU A 715 -51.92 67.44 7.60
C GLU A 715 -53.45 67.48 7.43
N ARG A 716 -54.16 66.41 7.87
CA ARG A 716 -55.63 66.36 7.85
C ARG A 716 -56.23 67.38 8.80
N ASP A 717 -55.67 67.48 10.01
CA ASP A 717 -56.14 68.40 11.05
C ASP A 717 -55.93 69.86 10.66
N GLY A 718 -54.79 70.19 10.05
CA GLY A 718 -54.52 71.51 9.47
C GLY A 718 -55.48 71.85 8.33
N SER A 719 -55.73 70.91 7.41
CA SER A 719 -56.70 71.07 6.32
C SER A 719 -58.13 71.26 6.83
N SER A 720 -58.51 70.58 7.91
CA SER A 720 -59.82 70.77 8.56
C SER A 720 -59.93 72.11 9.28
N ALA A 721 -58.85 72.60 9.90
CA ALA A 721 -58.79 73.90 10.54
C ALA A 721 -58.89 75.03 9.50
N VAL A 722 -58.18 74.91 8.37
CA VAL A 722 -58.28 75.81 7.21
C VAL A 722 -59.72 75.84 6.68
N ARG A 723 -60.34 74.68 6.48
CA ARG A 723 -61.72 74.56 5.99
C ARG A 723 -62.76 75.13 6.97
N GLY A 724 -62.51 74.99 8.27
CA GLY A 724 -63.34 75.57 9.33
C GLY A 724 -63.25 77.09 9.42
N ILE A 725 -62.10 77.67 9.04
CA ILE A 725 -61.86 79.12 8.99
C ILE A 725 -62.32 79.74 7.65
N LEU A 726 -62.22 79.00 6.54
CA LEU A 726 -62.48 79.46 5.16
C LEU A 726 -63.79 78.92 4.55
N SER A 727 -64.85 78.67 5.33
CA SER A 727 -66.13 78.23 4.74
C SER A 727 -66.64 79.25 3.69
N PRO A 728 -67.32 78.81 2.60
CA PRO A 728 -67.51 79.62 1.38
C PRO A 728 -68.44 80.83 1.53
N GLU A 729 -69.03 81.03 2.71
CA GLU A 729 -70.01 82.07 2.99
C GLU A 729 -69.67 82.77 4.31
N GLY A 730 -68.86 83.82 4.24
CA GLY A 730 -68.74 84.78 5.34
C GLY A 730 -67.36 85.40 5.50
N SER A 731 -67.32 86.72 5.33
CA SER A 731 -66.29 87.60 5.90
C SER A 731 -65.83 87.11 7.29
N ILE A 732 -64.52 87.19 7.56
CA ILE A 732 -63.81 86.82 8.81
C ILE A 732 -64.48 87.40 10.08
N THR A 733 -65.40 88.36 9.92
CA THR A 733 -66.17 89.05 10.96
C THR A 733 -67.26 88.21 11.65
N ASN A 734 -67.64 87.02 11.18
CA ASN A 734 -68.77 86.23 11.73
C ASN A 734 -68.40 84.83 12.29
N ILE A 735 -67.12 84.52 12.52
CA ILE A 735 -66.72 83.23 13.12
C ILE A 735 -66.91 83.29 14.65
N PRO A 736 -67.60 82.32 15.29
CA PRO A 736 -67.76 82.28 16.74
C PRO A 736 -66.40 82.33 17.47
N LYS A 737 -66.25 83.20 18.47
CA LYS A 737 -65.01 83.36 19.25
C LYS A 737 -64.50 82.03 19.82
N ASP A 738 -65.42 81.15 20.24
CA ASP A 738 -65.09 79.84 20.79
C ASP A 738 -64.43 78.91 19.75
N LYS A 739 -64.90 78.93 18.50
CA LYS A 739 -64.28 78.17 17.39
C LYS A 739 -62.90 78.70 17.01
N LEU A 740 -62.67 80.01 17.12
CA LEU A 740 -61.35 80.61 16.92
C LEU A 740 -60.38 80.29 18.06
N LYS A 741 -60.87 80.27 19.33
CA LYS A 741 -60.09 79.80 20.49
C LYS A 741 -59.70 78.33 20.33
N GLU A 742 -60.64 77.48 19.92
CA GLU A 742 -60.41 76.06 19.65
C GLU A 742 -59.38 75.84 18.52
N ALA A 743 -59.54 76.54 17.39
CA ALA A 743 -58.60 76.47 16.27
C ALA A 743 -57.18 76.95 16.66
N ARG A 744 -57.06 78.05 17.42
CA ARG A 744 -55.77 78.54 17.92
C ARG A 744 -55.10 77.55 18.88
N SER A 745 -55.88 76.97 19.79
CA SER A 745 -55.39 75.97 20.75
C SER A 745 -54.90 74.70 20.04
N ARG A 746 -55.60 74.30 18.97
CA ARG A 746 -55.24 73.16 18.11
C ARG A 746 -53.98 73.44 17.28
N ILE A 747 -53.82 74.64 16.72
CA ILE A 747 -52.58 75.07 16.06
C ILE A 747 -51.38 75.03 17.03
N GLU A 748 -51.54 75.54 18.25
CA GLU A 748 -50.46 75.51 19.27
C GLU A 748 -50.14 74.11 19.77
N LEU A 749 -51.12 73.20 19.80
CA LEU A 749 -50.86 71.78 20.06
C LEU A 749 -50.01 71.18 18.94
N MET A 750 -50.43 71.34 17.67
CA MET A 750 -49.71 70.80 16.51
C MET A 750 -48.27 71.33 16.40
N LYS A 751 -48.05 72.62 16.67
CA LYS A 751 -46.68 73.18 16.70
C LYS A 751 -45.80 72.52 17.75
N ARG A 752 -46.34 72.24 18.95
CA ARG A 752 -45.60 71.52 20.00
C ARG A 752 -45.27 70.10 19.57
N THR A 753 -46.24 69.39 18.99
CA THR A 753 -46.03 68.04 18.43
C THR A 753 -44.96 68.04 17.33
N ILE A 754 -44.90 69.05 16.46
CA ILE A 754 -43.84 69.16 15.45
C ILE A 754 -42.46 69.34 16.09
N VAL A 755 -42.34 70.14 17.15
CA VAL A 755 -41.06 70.31 17.87
C VAL A 755 -40.61 68.98 18.50
N GLU A 756 -41.55 68.23 19.08
CA GLU A 756 -41.28 66.89 19.62
C GLU A 756 -40.83 65.93 18.51
N ILE A 757 -41.52 65.90 17.37
CA ILE A 757 -41.14 65.12 16.19
C ILE A 757 -39.72 65.48 15.73
N GLN A 758 -39.38 66.77 15.63
CA GLN A 758 -38.03 67.20 15.24
C GLN A 758 -36.95 66.75 16.23
N SER A 759 -37.27 66.69 17.53
CA SER A 759 -36.34 66.20 18.55
C SER A 759 -36.05 64.70 18.45
N CYS A 760 -36.98 63.91 17.91
CA CYS A 760 -36.78 62.47 17.67
C CYS A 760 -35.72 62.19 16.60
N ARG A 761 -35.39 63.16 15.73
CA ARG A 761 -34.49 62.98 14.59
C ARG A 761 -33.09 62.47 14.97
N GLU A 762 -32.51 63.00 16.05
CA GLU A 762 -31.19 62.58 16.55
C GLU A 762 -31.26 61.26 17.33
N GLY A 763 -32.46 60.84 17.75
CA GLY A 763 -32.71 59.63 18.55
C GLY A 763 -32.87 58.34 17.74
N LEU A 764 -33.08 58.42 16.42
CA LEU A 764 -33.37 57.28 15.56
C LEU A 764 -32.20 56.29 15.37
N CYS A 765 -31.00 56.62 15.87
CA CYS A 765 -29.82 55.76 15.80
C CYS A 765 -29.48 55.25 14.37
N LEU A 766 -29.76 56.06 13.35
CA LEU A 766 -29.49 55.72 11.96
C LEU A 766 -28.02 55.98 11.58
N PRO A 767 -27.51 55.35 10.50
CA PRO A 767 -26.20 55.69 9.95
C PRO A 767 -26.09 57.17 9.56
N GLU A 768 -24.90 57.75 9.74
CA GLU A 768 -24.66 59.18 9.54
C GLU A 768 -25.14 59.66 8.16
N GLY A 769 -26.07 60.63 8.16
CA GLY A 769 -26.66 61.21 6.94
C GLY A 769 -27.98 60.59 6.50
N ALA A 770 -28.35 59.40 6.99
CA ALA A 770 -29.63 58.76 6.65
C ALA A 770 -30.84 59.50 7.25
N GLU A 771 -30.67 60.17 8.38
CA GLU A 771 -31.69 61.02 8.98
C GLU A 771 -32.05 62.26 8.13
N GLN A 772 -31.26 62.57 7.10
CA GLN A 772 -31.48 63.70 6.18
C GLN A 772 -32.31 63.31 4.97
N THR A 773 -32.41 62.02 4.66
CA THR A 773 -33.19 61.51 3.53
C THR A 773 -34.65 61.27 3.91
N LEU A 774 -34.98 61.24 5.20
CA LEU A 774 -36.34 61.05 5.70
C LEU A 774 -37.22 62.29 5.43
N THR A 775 -38.12 62.15 4.46
CA THR A 775 -38.99 63.24 3.99
C THR A 775 -40.01 63.69 5.04
N VAL A 776 -40.32 62.84 6.02
CA VAL A 776 -41.28 63.12 7.10
C VAL A 776 -40.90 64.36 7.92
N PHE A 777 -39.62 64.57 8.19
CA PHE A 777 -39.14 65.76 8.92
C PHE A 777 -39.28 67.03 8.08
N ARG A 778 -39.02 66.93 6.77
CA ARG A 778 -39.23 68.05 5.83
C ARG A 778 -40.71 68.41 5.71
N LYS A 779 -41.60 67.42 5.68
CA LYS A 779 -43.05 67.64 5.71
C LYS A 779 -43.50 68.30 7.01
N ALA A 780 -42.99 67.85 8.15
CA ALA A 780 -43.28 68.48 9.44
C ALA A 780 -42.86 69.96 9.47
N GLU A 781 -41.70 70.32 8.91
CA GLU A 781 -41.27 71.72 8.72
C GLU A 781 -42.20 72.51 7.80
N GLN A 782 -42.65 71.91 6.70
CA GLN A 782 -43.61 72.55 5.79
C GLN A 782 -44.95 72.82 6.50
N ILE A 783 -45.47 71.86 7.27
CA ILE A 783 -46.70 72.05 8.05
C ILE A 783 -46.51 73.16 9.08
N LEU A 784 -45.36 73.22 9.76
CA LEU A 784 -45.05 74.29 10.70
C LEU A 784 -45.14 75.68 10.05
N LEU A 785 -44.58 75.83 8.85
CA LEU A 785 -44.66 77.08 8.06
C LEU A 785 -46.12 77.45 7.75
N HIS A 786 -46.94 76.48 7.32
CA HIS A 786 -48.36 76.72 7.04
C HIS A 786 -49.15 77.08 8.31
N LEU A 787 -48.89 76.39 9.44
CA LEU A 787 -49.52 76.70 10.73
C LEU A 787 -49.19 78.12 11.21
N GLN A 788 -47.94 78.57 11.01
CA GLN A 788 -47.54 79.96 11.30
C GLN A 788 -48.23 80.99 10.41
N GLN A 789 -48.52 80.65 9.15
CA GLN A 789 -49.29 81.51 8.26
C GLN A 789 -50.76 81.57 8.68
N LEU A 790 -51.36 80.43 9.04
CA LEU A 790 -52.75 80.34 9.51
C LEU A 790 -52.96 81.08 10.83
N GLU A 791 -52.01 81.00 11.75
CA GLU A 791 -52.08 81.74 13.03
C GLU A 791 -52.11 83.26 12.80
N LYS A 792 -51.38 83.79 11.82
CA LYS A 792 -51.40 85.23 11.47
C LYS A 792 -52.77 85.71 10.99
N LEU A 793 -53.61 84.80 10.49
CA LEU A 793 -54.99 85.08 10.06
C LEU A 793 -55.99 85.08 11.23
N ILE A 794 -55.60 84.59 12.42
CA ILE A 794 -56.45 84.59 13.62
C ILE A 794 -56.24 85.90 14.41
N PRO A 795 -57.29 86.70 14.69
CA PRO A 795 -57.15 87.96 15.42
C PRO A 795 -56.60 87.78 16.84
N LYS A 796 -55.63 88.62 17.24
CA LYS A 796 -55.04 88.61 18.61
C LYS A 796 -56.01 89.07 19.72
N GLN A 797 -57.20 89.59 19.40
CA GLN A 797 -58.16 90.14 20.37
C GLN A 797 -59.10 89.11 21.02
N VAL A 798 -58.70 87.84 21.06
CA VAL A 798 -59.51 86.75 21.63
C VAL A 798 -59.30 86.59 23.15
N ASP A 799 -58.35 87.34 23.72
CA ASP A 799 -57.87 87.18 25.11
C ASP A 799 -58.46 88.18 26.13
N GLU A 800 -59.34 89.12 25.75
CA GLU A 800 -59.99 90.04 26.71
C GLU A 800 -61.44 89.64 27.01
N GLU A 801 -61.64 88.82 28.05
CA GLU A 801 -62.68 88.97 29.09
C GLU A 801 -62.62 87.76 30.04
N ASP A 802 -61.99 87.95 31.20
CA ASP A 802 -62.31 87.25 32.45
C ASP A 802 -61.86 88.15 33.63
N THR A 803 -62.61 89.22 33.87
CA THR A 803 -62.64 89.91 35.17
C THR A 803 -64.08 90.32 35.51
N PRO A 804 -64.59 90.01 36.71
CA PRO A 804 -66.02 90.17 37.03
C PRO A 804 -66.38 91.62 37.32
N THR A 805 -67.47 92.08 36.71
CA THR A 805 -68.10 93.38 36.91
C THR A 805 -68.63 93.51 38.35
N LYS A 806 -68.14 94.54 39.05
CA LYS A 806 -68.77 95.09 40.26
C LYS A 806 -70.04 95.85 39.87
N GLU A 807 -71.20 95.42 40.36
CA GLU A 807 -72.38 96.28 40.49
C GLU A 807 -72.36 96.99 41.86
N LYS A 808 -72.66 98.30 41.83
CA LYS A 808 -72.94 99.13 43.01
C LYS A 808 -74.34 99.71 42.88
N SER A 809 -75.01 99.78 44.01
CA SER A 809 -76.09 100.71 44.38
C SER A 809 -75.76 101.25 45.79
N PRO A 810 -76.29 102.39 46.26
CA PRO A 810 -76.49 103.70 45.60
C PRO A 810 -76.17 104.86 46.62
N PRO A 811 -76.66 106.12 46.48
CA PRO A 811 -77.36 106.78 45.36
C PRO A 811 -76.65 108.00 44.73
#